data_AF-A0A0E9NBF2-F1
#
_entry.id   AF-A0A0E9NBF2-F1
#
_cell.length_a   1.000
_cell.length_b   1.000
_cell.length_c   1.000
_cell.angle_alpha   90.00
_cell.angle_beta   90.00
_cell.angle_gamma   90.00
#
_symmetry.space_group_name_H-M   'P 1'
#
loop_
_entity.id
_entity.type
_entity.pdbx_description
1 polymer ?
#
loop_
_entity_poly.entity_id
_entity_poly.type
_entity_poly.pdbx_seq_one_letter_code
_entity_poly.pdbx_strand_id
1 'polypeptide(L)'
;MSYLATEKQTALSAVTLASKLTEKIFRSLAGASTVSKDDKSPVTIADFGAQALVNAVLARDFPKDPIVGEEDSAVLQENAELKAKVWDLVRGVVEEGMPGLIKNEDEMCAMIDRGSYAGSDNGRMWALDPIDGTKGFLRGGQYAVCLALIKDGKVELGVIGCPNLPVDKTAGIEAEGVERGIIMHAIKGQGSFQRSLHSDSDDARVSMRPIASTAEATFCESVESGHSAHTTQHAIATALGITAPSVRMDSQSKYASIARGSGDIYLRLPVSATYEEKIWDHASGVVIVEEAGGKVTDMFGKRLDFGFRPYEQNTKNTKLEIYPLYHHHPIPIDPLIFSFNMSPKNPSFVLQKVNEVSFEDRPIPQLSSPYDVRVQVKATGICGSDVHYWTHGAIGDFIVKSPMVLGHESAGIVVEVGEKVKNLKVGDRVAMEPGEPCRYCEYCKRGDYNVCNEMKFAATPPFDGTLAKYYVLPGDFCVPLPDEISLEEGSTVEPLAVAVHVCRRAQVKPHTKVVVFGAGPVGLLCAAVARAYGASVVVSVDIVEKRVEFAKSFGATHGFISPKPNPDESKIEYARRAASALKSSLDLAVDEGFDISIDASGAEVCINTALYSLRKKGRHLQAGMGSDTITFPIAHMTAQEIELGGSFRYGAGCYRDAVELIRSGKVDVGRIITHRFAFGDAERAFRAVKEQEEGLIKAVIAGPE
;
A
#
# COMPACT_ATOMS: atom_id res chain seq x y z
N MET A 1 -13.12 -53.29 -2.28
CA MET A 1 -13.31 -52.09 -1.43
C MET A 1 -13.58 -50.91 -2.36
N SER A 2 -14.54 -50.02 -2.03
CA SER A 2 -14.79 -48.85 -2.88
C SER A 2 -13.56 -47.93 -2.89
N TYR A 3 -13.38 -47.19 -3.98
CA TYR A 3 -12.28 -46.23 -4.13
C TYR A 3 -12.27 -45.25 -2.95
N LEU A 4 -11.12 -45.16 -2.26
CA LEU A 4 -10.85 -44.30 -1.10
C LEU A 4 -11.77 -44.51 0.12
N ALA A 5 -12.36 -45.69 0.30
CA ALA A 5 -13.26 -45.97 1.42
C ALA A 5 -12.58 -45.82 2.80
N THR A 6 -11.39 -46.41 2.95
CA THR A 6 -10.63 -46.37 4.21
C THR A 6 -10.15 -44.96 4.48
N GLU A 7 -9.61 -44.29 3.47
CA GLU A 7 -9.16 -42.90 3.51
C GLU A 7 -10.27 -41.96 3.97
N LYS A 8 -11.47 -42.10 3.40
CA LYS A 8 -12.63 -41.31 3.82
C LYS A 8 -12.98 -41.56 5.29
N GLN A 9 -13.04 -42.82 5.71
CA GLN A 9 -13.39 -43.16 7.08
C GLN A 9 -12.36 -42.62 8.08
N THR A 10 -11.07 -42.79 7.78
CA THR A 10 -9.98 -42.24 8.59
C THR A 10 -10.04 -40.72 8.65
N ALA A 11 -10.20 -40.03 7.51
CA ALA A 11 -10.28 -38.58 7.45
C ALA A 11 -11.51 -38.03 8.21
N LEU A 12 -12.67 -38.67 8.07
CA LEU A 12 -13.88 -38.34 8.83
C LEU A 12 -13.65 -38.48 10.34
N SER A 13 -13.05 -39.59 10.78
CA SER A 13 -12.72 -39.80 12.18
C SER A 13 -11.72 -38.76 12.71
N ALA A 14 -10.69 -38.45 11.94
CA ALA A 14 -9.68 -37.45 12.29
C ALA A 14 -10.29 -36.06 12.46
N VAL A 15 -11.02 -35.58 11.44
CA VAL A 15 -11.65 -34.26 11.44
C VAL A 15 -12.75 -34.17 12.50
N THR A 16 -13.51 -35.23 12.74
CA THR A 16 -14.51 -35.27 13.84
C THR A 16 -13.84 -35.06 15.20
N LEU A 17 -12.74 -35.77 15.46
CA LEU A 17 -12.05 -35.71 16.74
C LEU A 17 -11.44 -34.32 16.98
N ALA A 18 -10.77 -33.77 15.97
CA ALA A 18 -10.22 -32.43 16.02
C ALA A 18 -11.31 -31.35 16.15
N SER A 19 -12.40 -31.45 15.39
CA SER A 19 -13.52 -30.49 15.47
C SER A 19 -14.17 -30.45 16.86
N LYS A 20 -14.27 -31.60 17.55
CA LYS A 20 -14.77 -31.66 18.94
C LYS A 20 -13.82 -31.00 19.93
N LEU A 21 -12.51 -31.17 19.76
CA LEU A 21 -11.50 -30.48 20.56
C LEU A 21 -11.62 -28.96 20.40
N THR A 22 -11.62 -28.49 19.14
CA THR A 22 -11.63 -27.07 18.82
C THR A 22 -12.93 -26.43 19.28
N GLU A 23 -14.05 -27.15 19.18
CA GLU A 23 -15.34 -26.70 19.70
C GLU A 23 -15.33 -26.55 21.24
N LYS A 24 -14.73 -27.50 21.96
CA LYS A 24 -14.60 -27.42 23.42
C LYS A 24 -13.81 -26.19 23.85
N ILE A 25 -12.71 -25.90 23.14
CA ILE A 25 -11.88 -24.70 23.37
C ILE A 25 -12.69 -23.44 23.03
N PHE A 26 -13.32 -23.40 21.86
CA PHE A 26 -14.13 -22.27 21.41
C PHE A 26 -15.26 -21.92 22.40
N ARG A 27 -15.99 -22.92 22.89
CA ARG A 27 -17.07 -22.71 23.89
C ARG A 27 -16.53 -22.20 25.23
N SER A 28 -15.31 -22.59 25.62
CA SER A 28 -14.68 -22.07 26.84
C SER A 28 -14.36 -20.58 26.74
N LEU A 29 -14.08 -20.07 25.53
CA LEU A 29 -13.83 -18.65 25.26
C LEU A 29 -15.11 -17.82 25.27
N ALA A 30 -16.18 -18.35 24.67
CA ALA A 30 -17.48 -17.66 24.62
C ALA A 30 -18.09 -17.45 26.02
N GLY A 31 -17.71 -18.26 27.01
CA GLY A 31 -18.15 -18.14 28.40
C GLY A 31 -17.28 -17.25 29.29
N ALA A 32 -16.08 -16.84 28.84
CA ALA A 32 -15.13 -16.06 29.63
C ALA A 32 -15.21 -14.58 29.25
N SER A 33 -15.82 -13.76 30.11
CA SER A 33 -16.00 -12.30 29.92
C SER A 33 -14.69 -11.47 29.98
N THR A 34 -13.52 -12.12 30.00
CA THR A 34 -12.22 -11.51 30.34
C THR A 34 -11.09 -11.79 29.34
N VAL A 35 -11.32 -12.52 28.24
CA VAL A 35 -10.28 -12.72 27.22
C VAL A 35 -10.27 -11.52 26.27
N SER A 36 -9.15 -10.80 26.23
CA SER A 36 -8.95 -9.72 25.26
C SER A 36 -9.01 -10.28 23.83
N LYS A 37 -9.62 -9.56 22.89
CA LYS A 37 -9.66 -9.93 21.46
C LYS A 37 -8.27 -10.01 20.81
N ASP A 38 -7.23 -9.50 21.50
CA ASP A 38 -5.84 -9.54 21.07
C ASP A 38 -5.06 -10.75 21.62
N ASP A 39 -5.64 -11.55 22.53
CA ASP A 39 -5.02 -12.75 23.07
C ASP A 39 -5.16 -13.93 22.09
N LYS A 40 -4.06 -14.27 21.41
CA LYS A 40 -4.00 -15.37 20.44
C LYS A 40 -3.78 -16.74 21.08
N SER A 41 -3.54 -16.82 22.39
CA SER A 41 -3.25 -18.10 23.06
C SER A 41 -4.31 -19.19 22.83
N PRO A 42 -5.63 -18.91 22.77
CA PRO A 42 -6.62 -19.97 22.63
C PRO A 42 -6.66 -20.62 21.24
N VAL A 43 -6.40 -19.83 20.18
CA VAL A 43 -6.37 -20.36 18.82
C VAL A 43 -5.09 -21.17 18.62
N THR A 44 -3.95 -20.69 19.11
CA THR A 44 -2.69 -21.45 19.13
C THR A 44 -2.82 -22.81 19.84
N ILE A 45 -3.54 -22.87 20.96
CA ILE A 45 -3.81 -24.15 21.65
C ILE A 45 -4.68 -25.08 20.79
N ALA A 46 -5.68 -24.54 20.09
CA ALA A 46 -6.57 -25.28 19.22
C ALA A 46 -5.84 -25.82 17.98
N ASP A 47 -4.97 -25.02 17.37
CA ASP A 47 -4.15 -25.38 16.21
C ASP A 47 -3.25 -26.58 16.50
N PHE A 48 -2.42 -26.49 17.55
CA PHE A 48 -1.53 -27.58 17.94
C PHE A 48 -2.29 -28.85 18.29
N GLY A 49 -3.38 -28.73 19.05
CA GLY A 49 -4.16 -29.88 19.46
C GLY A 49 -4.89 -30.55 18.30
N ALA A 50 -5.48 -29.77 17.38
CA ALA A 50 -6.15 -30.29 16.19
C ALA A 50 -5.14 -31.00 15.26
N GLN A 51 -3.98 -30.39 15.00
CA GLN A 51 -2.94 -31.00 14.18
C GLN A 51 -2.42 -32.30 14.80
N ALA A 52 -2.16 -32.33 16.12
CA ALA A 52 -1.74 -33.55 16.80
C ALA A 52 -2.74 -34.69 16.62
N LEU A 53 -4.04 -34.43 16.82
CA LEU A 53 -5.09 -35.43 16.70
C LEU A 53 -5.24 -35.96 15.27
N VAL A 54 -5.30 -35.07 14.28
CA VAL A 54 -5.42 -35.47 12.87
C VAL A 54 -4.22 -36.29 12.44
N ASN A 55 -3.02 -35.83 12.75
CA ASN A 55 -1.78 -36.52 12.39
C ASN A 55 -1.66 -37.88 13.08
N ALA A 56 -2.13 -38.02 14.32
CA ALA A 56 -2.13 -39.30 15.02
C ALA A 56 -3.09 -40.32 14.39
N VAL A 57 -4.30 -39.90 14.02
CA VAL A 57 -5.26 -40.77 13.32
C VAL A 57 -4.70 -41.19 11.95
N LEU A 58 -4.10 -40.27 11.21
CA LEU A 58 -3.44 -40.57 9.94
C LEU A 58 -2.21 -41.47 10.13
N ALA A 59 -1.41 -41.28 11.17
CA ALA A 59 -0.25 -42.13 11.45
C ALA A 59 -0.66 -43.58 11.76
N ARG A 60 -1.81 -43.79 12.42
CA ARG A 60 -2.36 -45.12 12.73
C ARG A 60 -2.71 -45.89 11.46
N ASP A 61 -3.45 -45.26 10.54
CA ASP A 61 -4.02 -45.94 9.37
C ASP A 61 -3.12 -45.83 8.12
N PHE A 62 -2.35 -44.74 8.02
CA PHE A 62 -1.47 -44.41 6.90
C PHE A 62 -0.07 -43.95 7.37
N PRO A 63 0.69 -44.80 8.08
CA PRO A 63 1.97 -44.43 8.72
C PRO A 63 3.06 -43.97 7.74
N LYS A 64 2.90 -44.21 6.44
CA LYS A 64 3.86 -43.83 5.39
C LYS A 64 3.42 -42.63 4.56
N ASP A 65 2.18 -42.18 4.70
CA ASP A 65 1.72 -41.02 3.94
C ASP A 65 2.34 -39.75 4.54
N PRO A 66 2.98 -38.91 3.71
CA PRO A 66 3.44 -37.58 4.10
C PRO A 66 2.25 -36.66 4.40
N ILE A 67 2.47 -35.71 5.30
CA ILE A 67 1.47 -34.72 5.72
C ILE A 67 2.10 -33.34 5.62
N VAL A 68 1.44 -32.44 4.90
CA VAL A 68 1.71 -31.00 4.89
C VAL A 68 0.74 -30.36 5.87
N GLY A 69 1.25 -29.98 7.05
CA GLY A 69 0.51 -29.27 8.09
C GLY A 69 1.01 -27.84 8.26
N GLU A 70 0.21 -27.01 8.92
CA GLU A 70 0.51 -25.60 9.15
C GLU A 70 1.50 -25.39 10.31
N GLU A 71 1.40 -26.23 11.36
CA GLU A 71 2.08 -26.02 12.63
C GLU A 71 3.35 -26.88 12.80
N ASP A 72 4.27 -26.40 13.64
CA ASP A 72 5.42 -27.17 14.17
C ASP A 72 5.49 -27.11 15.70
N SER A 73 6.14 -28.08 16.34
CA SER A 73 6.13 -28.18 17.80
C SER A 73 7.15 -27.27 18.50
N ALA A 74 7.94 -26.45 17.79
CA ALA A 74 9.07 -25.72 18.38
C ALA A 74 8.64 -24.83 19.55
N VAL A 75 7.52 -24.12 19.40
CA VAL A 75 6.96 -23.26 20.46
C VAL A 75 6.57 -24.05 21.71
N LEU A 76 6.07 -25.28 21.54
CA LEU A 76 5.71 -26.16 22.67
C LEU A 76 6.94 -26.73 23.36
N GLN A 77 8.00 -27.02 22.62
CA GLN A 77 9.27 -27.48 23.19
C GLN A 77 9.91 -26.42 24.08
N GLU A 78 9.74 -25.14 23.74
CA GLU A 78 10.28 -24.00 24.49
C GLU A 78 9.37 -23.56 25.66
N ASN A 79 8.09 -23.94 25.65
CA ASN A 79 7.10 -23.52 26.64
C ASN A 79 6.39 -24.71 27.28
N ALA A 80 6.96 -25.21 28.39
CA ALA A 80 6.41 -26.35 29.13
C ALA A 80 4.99 -26.12 29.67
N GLU A 81 4.64 -24.88 30.04
CA GLU A 81 3.30 -24.56 30.54
C GLU A 81 2.26 -24.64 29.40
N LEU A 82 2.58 -24.09 28.24
CA LEU A 82 1.73 -24.19 27.05
C LEU A 82 1.60 -25.64 26.59
N LYS A 83 2.72 -26.39 26.56
CA LYS A 83 2.73 -27.81 26.21
C LYS A 83 1.80 -28.64 27.10
N ALA A 84 1.87 -28.44 28.42
CA ALA A 84 0.99 -29.11 29.36
C ALA A 84 -0.50 -28.75 29.12
N LYS A 85 -0.81 -27.48 28.85
CA LYS A 85 -2.19 -27.02 28.54
C LYS A 85 -2.74 -27.67 27.28
N VAL A 86 -1.97 -27.70 26.19
CA VAL A 86 -2.37 -28.36 24.94
C VAL A 86 -2.59 -29.85 25.19
N TRP A 87 -1.68 -30.48 25.92
CA TRP A 87 -1.75 -31.90 26.22
C TRP A 87 -2.95 -32.30 27.07
N ASP A 88 -3.29 -31.54 28.11
CA ASP A 88 -4.46 -31.85 28.95
C ASP A 88 -5.75 -31.85 28.13
N LEU A 89 -5.87 -30.94 27.15
CA LEU A 89 -7.01 -30.88 26.25
C LEU A 89 -7.02 -32.04 25.24
N VAL A 90 -5.88 -32.32 24.62
CA VAL A 90 -5.70 -33.45 23.69
C VAL A 90 -6.02 -34.77 24.40
N ARG A 91 -5.45 -35.00 25.59
CA ARG A 91 -5.68 -36.19 26.41
C ARG A 91 -7.18 -36.39 26.67
N GLY A 92 -7.88 -35.35 27.10
CA GLY A 92 -9.31 -35.45 27.40
C GLY A 92 -10.14 -35.91 26.19
N VAL A 93 -9.84 -35.39 25.00
CA VAL A 93 -10.56 -35.77 23.76
C VAL A 93 -10.13 -37.16 23.26
N VAL A 94 -8.86 -37.52 23.41
CA VAL A 94 -8.34 -38.86 23.08
C VAL A 94 -8.98 -39.92 23.97
N GLU A 95 -9.08 -39.70 25.28
CA GLU A 95 -9.67 -40.65 26.22
C GLU A 95 -11.18 -40.86 25.98
N GLU A 96 -11.90 -39.82 25.54
CA GLU A 96 -13.33 -39.92 25.22
C GLU A 96 -13.58 -40.58 23.84
N GLY A 97 -12.73 -40.32 22.84
CA GLY A 97 -12.99 -40.70 21.45
C GLY A 97 -12.15 -41.86 20.90
N MET A 98 -10.85 -41.90 21.22
CA MET A 98 -9.90 -42.90 20.70
C MET A 98 -8.81 -43.23 21.74
N PRO A 99 -9.12 -43.98 22.82
CA PRO A 99 -8.19 -44.22 23.91
C PRO A 99 -6.84 -44.77 23.44
N GLY A 100 -5.75 -44.16 23.91
CA GLY A 100 -4.39 -44.60 23.59
C GLY A 100 -3.84 -44.17 22.24
N LEU A 101 -4.56 -43.30 21.50
CA LEU A 101 -4.09 -42.74 20.23
C LEU A 101 -2.79 -41.92 20.38
N ILE A 102 -2.69 -41.11 21.44
CA ILE A 102 -1.50 -40.36 21.84
C ILE A 102 -1.29 -40.60 23.35
N LYS A 103 -0.09 -41.00 23.78
CA LYS A 103 0.15 -41.50 25.14
C LYS A 103 0.74 -40.45 26.08
N ASN A 104 1.49 -39.49 25.55
CA ASN A 104 2.17 -38.46 26.33
C ASN A 104 2.44 -37.18 25.51
N GLU A 105 2.93 -36.15 26.19
CA GLU A 105 3.27 -34.83 25.63
C GLU A 105 4.31 -34.90 24.50
N ASP A 106 5.28 -35.81 24.61
CA ASP A 106 6.36 -35.94 23.62
C ASP A 106 5.83 -36.60 22.34
N GLU A 107 4.96 -37.61 22.47
CA GLU A 107 4.26 -38.21 21.33
C GLU A 107 3.31 -37.22 20.67
N MET A 108 2.65 -36.34 21.43
CA MET A 108 1.84 -35.25 20.88
C MET A 108 2.69 -34.32 20.01
N CYS A 109 3.85 -33.88 20.50
CA CYS A 109 4.77 -33.02 19.73
C CYS A 109 5.27 -33.73 18.46
N ALA A 110 5.63 -35.01 18.57
CA ALA A 110 6.04 -35.82 17.41
C ALA A 110 4.92 -35.96 16.36
N MET A 111 3.66 -36.02 16.79
CA MET A 111 2.52 -36.02 15.87
C MET A 111 2.32 -34.67 15.20
N ILE A 112 2.54 -33.56 15.90
CA ILE A 112 2.52 -32.21 15.28
C ILE A 112 3.59 -32.14 14.18
N ASP A 113 4.83 -32.50 14.51
CA ASP A 113 5.99 -32.41 13.60
C ASP A 113 5.92 -33.37 12.40
N ARG A 114 5.04 -34.38 12.46
CA ARG A 114 4.72 -35.24 11.30
C ARG A 114 4.14 -34.43 10.12
N GLY A 115 3.59 -33.24 10.39
CA GLY A 115 3.09 -32.29 9.39
C GLY A 115 4.18 -31.51 8.64
N SER A 116 5.46 -31.75 8.91
CA SER A 116 6.58 -30.98 8.34
C SER A 116 6.94 -31.31 6.88
N TYR A 117 6.13 -32.11 6.17
CA TYR A 117 6.43 -32.42 4.78
C TYR A 117 6.28 -31.17 3.91
N ALA A 118 7.31 -30.87 3.11
CA ALA A 118 7.31 -29.68 2.26
C ALA A 118 6.34 -29.76 1.06
N GLY A 119 5.90 -30.97 0.69
CA GLY A 119 5.06 -31.24 -0.49
C GLY A 119 5.80 -31.94 -1.64
N SER A 120 5.06 -32.49 -2.60
CA SER A 120 5.61 -33.06 -3.85
C SER A 120 4.60 -32.96 -5.00
N ASP A 121 5.11 -32.79 -6.23
CA ASP A 121 4.33 -32.87 -7.48
C ASP A 121 3.77 -34.27 -7.74
N ASN A 122 4.48 -35.29 -7.25
CA ASN A 122 4.20 -36.69 -7.54
C ASN A 122 3.93 -37.47 -6.25
N GLY A 123 3.10 -38.49 -6.35
CA GLY A 123 2.79 -39.37 -5.24
C GLY A 123 1.55 -38.89 -4.47
N ARG A 124 1.45 -39.35 -3.23
CA ARG A 124 0.26 -39.19 -2.36
C ARG A 124 0.68 -38.46 -1.09
N MET A 125 -0.09 -37.45 -0.70
CA MET A 125 0.12 -36.69 0.54
C MET A 125 -1.21 -36.19 1.13
N TRP A 126 -1.21 -35.88 2.41
CA TRP A 126 -2.31 -35.17 3.06
C TRP A 126 -1.97 -33.69 3.24
N ALA A 127 -2.94 -32.81 3.06
CA ALA A 127 -2.83 -31.39 3.40
C ALA A 127 -3.83 -31.06 4.51
N LEU A 128 -3.35 -30.41 5.57
CA LEU A 128 -4.09 -30.12 6.79
C LEU A 128 -3.98 -28.63 7.14
N ASP A 129 -5.14 -28.01 7.35
CA ASP A 129 -5.28 -26.73 8.02
C ASP A 129 -6.04 -26.99 9.34
N PRO A 130 -5.36 -26.91 10.50
CA PRO A 130 -5.93 -27.30 11.78
C PRO A 130 -7.03 -26.33 12.26
N ILE A 131 -6.87 -25.01 12.08
CA ILE A 131 -7.92 -24.00 12.26
C ILE A 131 -7.87 -22.96 11.13
N ASP A 132 -8.69 -23.21 10.11
CA ASP A 132 -8.92 -22.22 9.09
C ASP A 132 -9.92 -21.18 9.60
N GLY A 133 -9.55 -19.90 9.58
CA GLY A 133 -10.36 -18.78 10.05
C GLY A 133 -10.04 -18.32 11.47
N THR A 134 -8.76 -18.20 11.82
CA THR A 134 -8.23 -17.71 13.13
C THR A 134 -9.02 -16.54 13.71
N LYS A 135 -9.31 -15.50 12.92
CA LYS A 135 -10.07 -14.32 13.37
C LYS A 135 -11.54 -14.63 13.64
N GLY A 136 -12.14 -15.50 12.83
CA GLY A 136 -13.48 -16.02 13.04
C GLY A 136 -13.55 -16.78 14.36
N PHE A 137 -12.59 -17.67 14.63
CA PHE A 137 -12.47 -18.39 15.90
C PHE A 137 -12.42 -17.44 17.10
N LEU A 138 -11.53 -16.45 17.10
CA LEU A 138 -11.37 -15.50 18.20
C LEU A 138 -12.59 -14.58 18.42
N ARG A 139 -13.33 -14.26 17.35
CA ARG A 139 -14.51 -13.36 17.42
C ARG A 139 -15.81 -14.11 17.78
N GLY A 140 -15.78 -15.43 17.92
CA GLY A 140 -17.00 -16.21 18.09
C GLY A 140 -17.75 -16.49 16.78
N GLY A 141 -17.09 -16.35 15.63
CA GLY A 141 -17.63 -16.57 14.29
C GLY A 141 -17.34 -17.96 13.71
N GLN A 142 -17.39 -18.09 12.38
CA GLN A 142 -17.13 -19.36 11.67
C GLN A 142 -15.63 -19.67 11.59
N TYR A 143 -15.28 -20.96 11.74
CA TYR A 143 -13.95 -21.53 11.53
C TYR A 143 -14.11 -23.00 11.09
N ALA A 144 -13.05 -23.63 10.61
CA ALA A 144 -13.10 -25.02 10.19
C ALA A 144 -11.79 -25.78 10.44
N VAL A 145 -11.91 -27.10 10.53
CA VAL A 145 -10.78 -28.04 10.47
C VAL A 145 -10.81 -28.72 9.11
N CYS A 146 -9.74 -28.58 8.33
CA CYS A 146 -9.74 -28.94 6.91
C CYS A 146 -8.67 -29.99 6.60
N LEU A 147 -9.08 -31.11 6.00
CA LEU A 147 -8.18 -32.20 5.62
C LEU A 147 -8.44 -32.65 4.19
N ALA A 148 -7.38 -32.76 3.39
CA ALA A 148 -7.47 -33.21 2.00
C ALA A 148 -6.43 -34.29 1.69
N LEU A 149 -6.82 -35.26 0.86
CA LEU A 149 -5.90 -36.21 0.22
C LEU A 149 -5.57 -35.72 -1.19
N ILE A 150 -4.30 -35.48 -1.43
CA ILE A 150 -3.76 -35.05 -2.73
C ILE A 150 -2.97 -36.20 -3.35
N LYS A 151 -3.22 -36.49 -4.62
CA LYS A 151 -2.51 -37.48 -5.40
C LYS A 151 -2.09 -36.89 -6.75
N ASP A 152 -0.79 -36.88 -7.03
CA ASP A 152 -0.19 -36.35 -8.25
C ASP A 152 -0.69 -34.91 -8.56
N GLY A 153 -0.61 -34.04 -7.55
CA GLY A 153 -1.05 -32.63 -7.61
C GLY A 153 -2.57 -32.41 -7.70
N LYS A 154 -3.39 -33.46 -7.50
CA LYS A 154 -4.85 -33.39 -7.59
C LYS A 154 -5.51 -33.80 -6.29
N VAL A 155 -6.47 -33.01 -5.82
CA VAL A 155 -7.31 -33.39 -4.68
C VAL A 155 -8.23 -34.54 -5.11
N GLU A 156 -8.23 -35.62 -4.34
CA GLU A 156 -9.04 -36.83 -4.58
C GLU A 156 -10.07 -37.08 -3.47
N LEU A 157 -9.81 -36.61 -2.25
CA LEU A 157 -10.74 -36.62 -1.11
C LEU A 157 -10.57 -35.31 -0.32
N GLY A 158 -11.69 -34.72 0.11
CA GLY A 158 -11.71 -33.55 0.98
C GLY A 158 -12.69 -33.75 2.12
N VAL A 159 -12.32 -33.33 3.33
CA VAL A 159 -13.15 -33.34 4.54
C VAL A 159 -13.01 -32.01 5.25
N ILE A 160 -14.12 -31.36 5.57
CA ILE A 160 -14.17 -30.09 6.31
C ILE A 160 -15.11 -30.26 7.51
N GLY A 161 -14.61 -30.01 8.70
CA GLY A 161 -15.42 -29.87 9.91
C GLY A 161 -15.73 -28.41 10.19
N CYS A 162 -17.00 -28.04 10.26
CA CYS A 162 -17.47 -26.68 10.55
C CYS A 162 -18.28 -26.67 11.85
N PRO A 163 -17.65 -26.51 13.04
CA PRO A 163 -18.34 -26.61 14.33
C PRO A 163 -19.46 -25.59 14.54
N ASN A 164 -19.35 -24.41 13.92
CA ASN A 164 -20.32 -23.33 14.12
C ASN A 164 -21.37 -23.23 13.00
N LEU A 165 -21.31 -24.05 11.95
CA LEU A 165 -22.26 -23.97 10.85
C LEU A 165 -23.54 -24.76 11.19
N PRO A 166 -24.76 -24.24 10.92
CA PRO A 166 -26.00 -24.94 11.23
C PRO A 166 -26.14 -26.30 10.52
N VAL A 167 -26.69 -27.31 11.19
CA VAL A 167 -26.97 -28.62 10.58
C VAL A 167 -28.07 -28.50 9.52
N ASP A 168 -29.11 -27.73 9.79
CA ASP A 168 -30.11 -27.34 8.80
C ASP A 168 -29.53 -26.31 7.82
N LYS A 169 -29.43 -26.67 6.53
CA LYS A 169 -28.89 -25.79 5.48
C LYS A 169 -29.79 -24.60 5.14
N THR A 170 -31.05 -24.64 5.55
CA THR A 170 -32.03 -23.57 5.33
C THR A 170 -32.02 -22.54 6.44
N ALA A 171 -31.44 -22.88 7.60
CA ALA A 171 -31.21 -21.94 8.68
C ALA A 171 -30.14 -20.92 8.28
N GLY A 172 -30.39 -19.63 8.59
CA GLY A 172 -29.38 -18.59 8.46
C GLY A 172 -28.17 -18.87 9.36
N ILE A 173 -26.99 -18.41 8.97
CA ILE A 173 -25.74 -18.67 9.72
C ILE A 173 -25.79 -18.12 11.14
N GLU A 174 -26.53 -17.04 11.35
CA GLU A 174 -26.73 -16.37 12.65
C GLU A 174 -27.97 -16.88 13.41
N ALA A 175 -28.68 -17.90 12.92
CA ALA A 175 -29.89 -18.39 13.57
C ALA A 175 -29.64 -18.91 14.99
N GLU A 176 -30.43 -18.47 15.96
CA GLU A 176 -30.38 -18.94 17.34
C GLU A 176 -31.25 -20.19 17.54
N GLY A 177 -30.90 -21.02 18.54
CA GLY A 177 -31.70 -22.20 18.90
C GLY A 177 -31.65 -23.36 17.90
N VAL A 178 -30.76 -23.32 16.90
CA VAL A 178 -30.57 -24.39 15.91
C VAL A 178 -29.40 -25.30 16.28
N GLU A 179 -29.47 -26.58 15.89
CA GLU A 179 -28.33 -27.50 15.99
C GLU A 179 -27.19 -27.01 15.07
N ARG A 180 -25.97 -26.95 15.61
CA ARG A 180 -24.75 -26.51 14.91
C ARG A 180 -23.72 -27.64 14.92
N GLY A 181 -22.77 -27.56 13.99
CA GLY A 181 -21.68 -28.51 13.86
C GLY A 181 -21.97 -29.49 12.74
N ILE A 182 -21.30 -29.31 11.60
CA ILE A 182 -21.36 -30.24 10.48
C ILE A 182 -19.97 -30.75 10.10
N ILE A 183 -19.95 -31.90 9.44
CA ILE A 183 -18.81 -32.36 8.67
C ILE A 183 -19.26 -32.55 7.23
N MET A 184 -18.51 -31.98 6.30
CA MET A 184 -18.68 -32.20 4.86
C MET A 184 -17.54 -33.03 4.31
N HIS A 185 -17.86 -33.89 3.35
CA HIS A 185 -16.85 -34.67 2.64
C HIS A 185 -17.24 -34.92 1.19
N ALA A 186 -16.23 -35.14 0.36
CA ALA A 186 -16.40 -35.55 -1.02
C ALA A 186 -15.22 -36.41 -1.47
N ILE A 187 -15.53 -37.51 -2.16
CA ILE A 187 -14.56 -38.23 -2.98
C ILE A 187 -14.86 -37.88 -4.43
N LYS A 188 -13.82 -37.60 -5.20
CA LYS A 188 -13.93 -37.31 -6.62
C LYS A 188 -14.72 -38.39 -7.36
N GLY A 189 -15.74 -37.98 -8.11
CA GLY A 189 -16.69 -38.83 -8.83
C GLY A 189 -17.79 -39.48 -7.98
N GLN A 190 -17.90 -39.20 -6.68
CA GLN A 190 -18.88 -39.83 -5.78
C GLN A 190 -19.92 -38.87 -5.21
N GLY A 191 -19.78 -37.56 -5.47
CA GLY A 191 -20.63 -36.51 -4.92
C GLY A 191 -20.14 -35.97 -3.57
N SER A 192 -20.79 -34.88 -3.16
CA SER A 192 -20.52 -34.17 -1.92
C SER A 192 -21.62 -34.43 -0.90
N PHE A 193 -21.24 -34.63 0.37
CA PHE A 193 -22.15 -35.04 1.45
C PHE A 193 -21.89 -34.22 2.71
N GLN A 194 -22.92 -34.06 3.53
CA GLN A 194 -22.84 -33.47 4.87
C GLN A 194 -23.39 -34.43 5.92
N ARG A 195 -22.91 -34.33 7.15
CA ARG A 195 -23.47 -34.99 8.34
C ARG A 195 -23.33 -34.12 9.58
N SER A 196 -24.08 -34.40 10.65
CA SER A 196 -23.91 -33.73 11.94
C SER A 196 -22.56 -34.11 12.57
N LEU A 197 -21.94 -33.16 13.26
CA LEU A 197 -20.72 -33.37 14.06
C LEU A 197 -21.01 -34.14 15.37
N HIS A 198 -22.25 -34.08 15.86
CA HIS A 198 -22.62 -34.58 17.18
C HIS A 198 -23.44 -35.86 17.16
N SER A 199 -24.11 -36.16 16.04
CA SER A 199 -24.90 -37.38 15.88
C SER A 199 -24.36 -38.24 14.75
N ASP A 200 -24.51 -39.56 14.91
CA ASP A 200 -24.18 -40.56 13.88
C ASP A 200 -25.18 -40.56 12.70
N SER A 201 -25.77 -39.39 12.40
CA SER A 201 -26.62 -39.16 11.23
C SER A 201 -25.98 -39.69 9.95
N ASP A 202 -26.82 -40.25 9.08
CA ASP A 202 -26.43 -40.70 7.75
C ASP A 202 -25.94 -39.52 6.91
N ASP A 203 -25.01 -39.82 5.99
CA ASP A 203 -24.49 -38.86 5.01
C ASP A 203 -25.64 -38.33 4.12
N ALA A 204 -25.98 -37.05 4.28
CA ALA A 204 -26.94 -36.38 3.42
C ALA A 204 -26.22 -35.77 2.20
N ARG A 205 -26.59 -36.19 0.99
CA ARG A 205 -26.03 -35.62 -0.24
C ARG A 205 -26.38 -34.13 -0.33
N VAL A 206 -25.39 -33.32 -0.70
CA VAL A 206 -25.56 -31.89 -0.96
C VAL A 206 -25.33 -31.58 -2.44
N SER A 207 -25.79 -30.41 -2.84
CA SER A 207 -25.54 -29.86 -4.17
C SER A 207 -25.63 -28.35 -4.08
N MET A 208 -24.84 -27.67 -4.91
CA MET A 208 -25.02 -26.25 -5.15
C MET A 208 -26.42 -26.03 -5.72
N ARG A 209 -27.10 -24.96 -5.30
CA ARG A 209 -28.42 -24.66 -5.86
C ARG A 209 -28.26 -24.12 -7.28
N PRO A 210 -29.17 -24.46 -8.21
CA PRO A 210 -29.19 -23.80 -9.51
C PRO A 210 -29.65 -22.35 -9.35
N ILE A 211 -29.06 -21.45 -10.15
CA ILE A 211 -29.50 -20.06 -10.28
C ILE A 211 -29.95 -19.83 -11.73
N ALA A 212 -31.09 -19.15 -11.93
CA ALA A 212 -31.58 -18.86 -13.27
C ALA A 212 -30.88 -17.62 -13.87
N SER A 213 -30.44 -16.70 -13.01
CA SER A 213 -29.73 -15.48 -13.37
C SER A 213 -28.68 -15.14 -12.32
N THR A 214 -27.67 -14.38 -12.71
CA THR A 214 -26.69 -13.83 -11.77
C THR A 214 -27.34 -12.90 -10.74
N ALA A 215 -28.48 -12.27 -11.04
CA ALA A 215 -29.16 -11.38 -10.10
C ALA A 215 -29.66 -12.07 -8.81
N GLU A 216 -29.92 -13.37 -8.89
CA GLU A 216 -30.36 -14.23 -7.79
C GLU A 216 -29.19 -14.81 -6.97
N ALA A 217 -27.95 -14.63 -7.43
CA ALA A 217 -26.77 -15.18 -6.77
C ALA A 217 -26.43 -14.37 -5.52
N THR A 218 -25.77 -15.03 -4.57
CA THR A 218 -25.24 -14.47 -3.32
C THR A 218 -23.75 -14.73 -3.25
N PHE A 219 -22.97 -13.72 -2.85
CA PHE A 219 -21.56 -13.94 -2.54
C PHE A 219 -21.41 -14.59 -1.18
N CYS A 220 -20.44 -15.48 -1.05
CA CYS A 220 -19.90 -15.93 0.21
C CYS A 220 -18.55 -15.24 0.41
N GLU A 221 -18.47 -14.27 1.32
CA GLU A 221 -17.29 -13.39 1.50
C GLU A 221 -16.79 -13.41 2.95
N SER A 222 -15.51 -13.08 3.17
CA SER A 222 -14.93 -13.03 4.51
C SER A 222 -15.59 -11.93 5.37
N VAL A 223 -15.61 -12.09 6.69
CA VAL A 223 -16.09 -10.98 7.55
C VAL A 223 -15.03 -9.86 7.58
N GLU A 224 -13.76 -10.26 7.53
CA GLU A 224 -12.61 -9.38 7.60
C GLU A 224 -12.17 -8.88 6.22
N SER A 225 -11.74 -7.61 6.16
CA SER A 225 -11.28 -6.99 4.91
C SER A 225 -9.83 -7.26 4.53
N GLY A 226 -9.05 -7.84 5.45
CA GLY A 226 -7.64 -8.14 5.20
C GLY A 226 -7.38 -9.31 4.24
N HIS A 227 -8.36 -10.21 4.04
CA HIS A 227 -8.18 -11.44 3.24
C HIS A 227 -9.00 -11.47 1.94
N SER A 228 -9.74 -10.39 1.65
CA SER A 228 -10.47 -10.27 0.39
C SER A 228 -10.76 -8.80 0.11
N ALA A 229 -10.54 -8.38 -1.13
CA ALA A 229 -10.85 -7.03 -1.58
C ALA A 229 -12.39 -6.83 -1.70
N HIS A 230 -13.07 -6.60 -0.57
CA HIS A 230 -14.53 -6.37 -0.50
C HIS A 230 -15.03 -5.31 -1.48
N THR A 231 -14.23 -4.27 -1.69
CA THR A 231 -14.52 -3.22 -2.67
C THR A 231 -14.56 -3.75 -4.10
N THR A 232 -13.66 -4.67 -4.43
CA THR A 232 -13.61 -5.32 -5.75
C THR A 232 -14.72 -6.35 -5.89
N GLN A 233 -15.01 -7.13 -4.84
CA GLN A 233 -16.14 -8.08 -4.84
C GLN A 233 -17.49 -7.36 -4.97
N HIS A 234 -17.70 -6.26 -4.25
CA HIS A 234 -18.91 -5.44 -4.39
C HIS A 234 -19.03 -4.84 -5.80
N ALA A 235 -17.92 -4.42 -6.42
CA ALA A 235 -17.92 -3.97 -7.81
C ALA A 235 -18.30 -5.10 -8.78
N ILE A 236 -17.78 -6.32 -8.57
CA ILE A 236 -18.14 -7.50 -9.36
C ILE A 236 -19.62 -7.85 -9.13
N ALA A 237 -20.12 -7.79 -7.90
CA ALA A 237 -21.52 -8.01 -7.57
C ALA A 237 -22.44 -7.07 -8.33
N THR A 238 -22.11 -5.78 -8.29
CA THR A 238 -22.84 -4.73 -8.99
C THR A 238 -22.80 -4.97 -10.51
N ALA A 239 -21.64 -5.32 -11.06
CA ALA A 239 -21.47 -5.58 -12.49
C ALA A 239 -22.24 -6.83 -12.98
N LEU A 240 -22.33 -7.87 -12.14
CA LEU A 240 -23.10 -9.08 -12.43
C LEU A 240 -24.59 -8.92 -12.13
N GLY A 241 -25.03 -7.74 -11.66
CA GLY A 241 -26.41 -7.48 -11.28
C GLY A 241 -26.88 -8.25 -10.04
N ILE A 242 -25.94 -8.73 -9.22
CA ILE A 242 -26.22 -9.46 -7.98
C ILE A 242 -26.85 -8.50 -6.96
N THR A 243 -28.09 -8.80 -6.58
CA THR A 243 -28.88 -7.95 -5.66
C THR A 243 -29.08 -8.56 -4.28
N ALA A 244 -28.86 -9.87 -4.15
CA ALA A 244 -29.00 -10.55 -2.88
C ALA A 244 -27.82 -10.22 -1.93
N PRO A 245 -28.05 -10.10 -0.62
CA PRO A 245 -27.00 -9.76 0.33
C PRO A 245 -25.93 -10.85 0.39
N SER A 246 -24.67 -10.45 0.57
CA SER A 246 -23.57 -11.38 0.77
C SER A 246 -23.74 -12.17 2.08
N VAL A 247 -23.42 -13.44 2.01
CA VAL A 247 -23.27 -14.37 3.11
C VAL A 247 -21.86 -14.21 3.67
N ARG A 248 -21.72 -13.62 4.85
CA ARG A 248 -20.40 -13.30 5.42
C ARG A 248 -19.92 -14.39 6.38
N MET A 249 -18.80 -15.02 6.07
CA MET A 249 -18.12 -15.96 6.96
C MET A 249 -16.61 -16.07 6.66
N ASP A 250 -15.82 -16.22 7.70
CA ASP A 250 -14.40 -16.56 7.58
C ASP A 250 -14.24 -18.05 7.25
N SER A 251 -13.00 -18.52 7.02
CA SER A 251 -12.68 -19.95 6.80
C SER A 251 -13.15 -20.55 5.45
N GLN A 252 -12.70 -21.77 5.16
CA GLN A 252 -13.19 -22.75 4.19
C GLN A 252 -14.61 -23.22 4.51
N SER A 253 -15.19 -22.80 5.63
CA SER A 253 -16.65 -22.81 5.84
C SER A 253 -17.41 -22.17 4.65
N LYS A 254 -16.79 -21.24 3.91
CA LYS A 254 -17.33 -20.70 2.65
C LYS A 254 -17.56 -21.78 1.59
N TYR A 255 -16.61 -22.72 1.41
CA TYR A 255 -16.77 -23.85 0.49
C TYR A 255 -17.94 -24.75 0.93
N ALA A 256 -18.05 -25.02 2.23
CA ALA A 256 -19.16 -25.79 2.78
C ALA A 256 -20.51 -25.09 2.53
N SER A 257 -20.57 -23.78 2.74
CA SER A 257 -21.76 -22.95 2.52
C SER A 257 -22.23 -22.98 1.06
N ILE A 258 -21.34 -22.77 0.10
CA ILE A 258 -21.72 -22.78 -1.32
C ILE A 258 -22.05 -24.21 -1.81
N ALA A 259 -21.29 -25.22 -1.39
CA ALA A 259 -21.51 -26.62 -1.79
C ALA A 259 -22.88 -27.17 -1.34
N ARG A 260 -23.45 -26.65 -0.26
CA ARG A 260 -24.78 -27.03 0.23
C ARG A 260 -25.91 -26.11 -0.24
N GLY A 261 -25.59 -25.12 -1.07
CA GLY A 261 -26.55 -24.17 -1.65
C GLY A 261 -26.98 -23.04 -0.70
N SER A 262 -26.23 -22.79 0.37
CA SER A 262 -26.46 -21.64 1.28
C SER A 262 -25.80 -20.34 0.79
N GLY A 263 -24.91 -20.43 -0.21
CA GLY A 263 -24.36 -19.33 -0.99
C GLY A 263 -24.09 -19.79 -2.43
N ASP A 264 -23.73 -18.87 -3.34
CA ASP A 264 -23.60 -19.22 -4.77
C ASP A 264 -22.21 -18.97 -5.33
N ILE A 265 -21.55 -17.88 -4.93
CA ILE A 265 -20.28 -17.44 -5.50
C ILE A 265 -19.29 -17.17 -4.38
N TYR A 266 -18.13 -17.82 -4.43
CA TYR A 266 -17.00 -17.48 -3.59
C TYR A 266 -15.88 -16.95 -4.46
N LEU A 267 -15.47 -15.70 -4.22
CA LEU A 267 -14.30 -15.09 -4.83
C LEU A 267 -13.22 -14.89 -3.77
N ARG A 268 -11.98 -15.26 -4.06
CA ARG A 268 -10.83 -14.91 -3.23
C ARG A 268 -9.88 -14.10 -4.09
N LEU A 269 -9.88 -12.78 -3.87
CA LEU A 269 -9.05 -11.83 -4.60
C LEU A 269 -7.89 -11.39 -3.70
N PRO A 270 -6.63 -11.63 -4.10
CA PRO A 270 -5.48 -11.27 -3.29
C PRO A 270 -5.41 -9.75 -3.14
N VAL A 271 -5.03 -9.30 -1.95
CA VAL A 271 -4.90 -7.87 -1.61
C VAL A 271 -3.61 -7.25 -2.14
N SER A 272 -2.67 -8.06 -2.63
CA SER A 272 -1.43 -7.60 -3.27
C SER A 272 -0.98 -8.59 -4.36
N ALA A 273 -0.16 -8.11 -5.30
CA ALA A 273 0.39 -8.94 -6.37
C ALA A 273 1.49 -9.93 -5.91
N THR A 274 1.95 -9.81 -4.65
CA THR A 274 3.00 -10.65 -4.05
C THR A 274 2.46 -11.66 -3.05
N TYR A 275 1.15 -11.65 -2.77
CA TYR A 275 0.52 -12.59 -1.85
C TYR A 275 0.42 -13.98 -2.51
N GLU A 276 0.89 -15.01 -1.80
CA GLU A 276 0.84 -16.42 -2.22
C GLU A 276 -0.08 -17.20 -1.27
N GLU A 277 -0.99 -18.00 -1.83
CA GLU A 277 -1.90 -18.85 -1.06
C GLU A 277 -1.21 -20.16 -0.63
N LYS A 278 -1.62 -20.73 0.50
CA LYS A 278 -1.15 -22.06 0.90
C LYS A 278 -2.06 -23.15 0.36
N ILE A 279 -1.51 -24.34 0.11
CA ILE A 279 -2.30 -25.44 -0.44
C ILE A 279 -3.43 -25.89 0.50
N TRP A 280 -3.21 -25.77 1.81
CA TRP A 280 -4.15 -26.19 2.85
C TRP A 280 -5.33 -25.22 3.02
N ASP A 281 -5.22 -23.95 2.61
CA ASP A 281 -6.29 -22.94 2.58
C ASP A 281 -7.46 -23.31 1.63
N HIS A 282 -7.25 -24.28 0.73
CA HIS A 282 -8.19 -24.54 -0.37
C HIS A 282 -8.46 -26.02 -0.64
N ALA A 283 -7.49 -26.92 -0.39
CA ALA A 283 -7.50 -28.27 -0.94
C ALA A 283 -8.79 -29.05 -0.64
N SER A 284 -9.27 -29.06 0.60
CA SER A 284 -10.47 -29.82 0.97
C SER A 284 -11.74 -29.23 0.35
N GLY A 285 -11.83 -27.90 0.29
CA GLY A 285 -12.98 -27.17 -0.26
C GLY A 285 -13.18 -27.38 -1.75
N VAL A 286 -12.09 -27.47 -2.53
CA VAL A 286 -12.17 -27.60 -4.00
C VAL A 286 -13.00 -28.82 -4.41
N VAL A 287 -12.64 -30.02 -3.94
CA VAL A 287 -13.34 -31.24 -4.33
C VAL A 287 -14.77 -31.28 -3.77
N ILE A 288 -15.01 -30.69 -2.60
CA ILE A 288 -16.35 -30.60 -2.00
C ILE A 288 -17.30 -29.77 -2.87
N VAL A 289 -16.82 -28.70 -3.49
CA VAL A 289 -17.60 -27.87 -4.41
C VAL A 289 -17.72 -28.48 -5.79
N GLU A 290 -16.63 -29.02 -6.36
CA GLU A 290 -16.66 -29.71 -7.66
C GLU A 290 -17.69 -30.86 -7.65
N GLU A 291 -17.70 -31.67 -6.58
CA GLU A 291 -18.61 -32.80 -6.42
C GLU A 291 -20.05 -32.41 -6.02
N ALA A 292 -20.26 -31.16 -5.58
CA ALA A 292 -21.58 -30.58 -5.37
C ALA A 292 -22.19 -29.99 -6.65
N GLY A 293 -21.48 -30.07 -7.80
CA GLY A 293 -21.92 -29.51 -9.08
C GLY A 293 -21.44 -28.08 -9.34
N GLY A 294 -20.49 -27.58 -8.54
CA GLY A 294 -19.83 -26.30 -8.74
C GLY A 294 -18.60 -26.39 -9.64
N LYS A 295 -18.06 -25.23 -9.98
CA LYS A 295 -16.78 -25.09 -10.69
C LYS A 295 -15.83 -24.26 -9.86
N VAL A 296 -14.58 -24.71 -9.68
CA VAL A 296 -13.54 -23.98 -8.95
C VAL A 296 -12.35 -23.73 -9.88
N THR A 297 -12.01 -22.47 -10.11
CA THR A 297 -10.89 -22.09 -10.99
C THR A 297 -10.09 -20.93 -10.43
N ASP A 298 -8.93 -20.67 -11.04
CA ASP A 298 -8.31 -19.36 -10.96
C ASP A 298 -9.10 -18.31 -11.79
N MET A 299 -8.74 -17.02 -11.72
CA MET A 299 -9.39 -15.93 -12.49
C MET A 299 -9.22 -16.06 -14.00
N PHE A 300 -8.30 -16.91 -14.45
CA PHE A 300 -8.09 -17.17 -15.86
C PHE A 300 -8.88 -18.42 -16.31
N GLY A 301 -9.73 -18.97 -15.43
CA GLY A 301 -10.54 -20.14 -15.69
C GLY A 301 -9.76 -21.47 -15.67
N LYS A 302 -8.51 -21.48 -15.19
CA LYS A 302 -7.71 -22.70 -15.07
C LYS A 302 -7.98 -23.40 -13.75
N ARG A 303 -7.79 -24.72 -13.72
CA ARG A 303 -7.90 -25.51 -12.50
C ARG A 303 -6.75 -25.16 -11.54
N LEU A 304 -7.04 -25.15 -10.24
CA LEU A 304 -6.00 -25.01 -9.24
C LEU A 304 -5.02 -26.19 -9.28
N ASP A 305 -3.74 -25.86 -9.09
CA ASP A 305 -2.62 -26.80 -9.08
C ASP A 305 -2.18 -27.02 -7.63
N PHE A 306 -2.25 -28.27 -7.16
CA PHE A 306 -1.82 -28.67 -5.82
C PHE A 306 -0.51 -29.48 -5.86
N GLY A 307 0.25 -29.37 -6.95
CA GLY A 307 1.64 -29.84 -7.02
C GLY A 307 2.60 -29.01 -6.17
N PHE A 308 3.83 -29.48 -6.01
CA PHE A 308 4.88 -28.79 -5.27
C PHE A 308 5.59 -27.77 -6.14
N ARG A 309 5.64 -26.53 -5.66
CA ARG A 309 6.65 -25.56 -6.07
C ARG A 309 7.47 -25.20 -4.84
N PRO A 310 8.81 -25.07 -4.94
CA PRO A 310 9.64 -24.67 -3.81
C PRO A 310 9.09 -23.38 -3.17
N TYR A 311 9.34 -23.19 -1.88
CA TYR A 311 8.75 -22.21 -0.95
C TYR A 311 8.95 -20.71 -1.31
N GLU A 312 9.08 -20.37 -2.60
CA GLU A 312 9.12 -19.03 -3.17
C GLU A 312 8.30 -18.91 -4.48
N GLN A 313 7.50 -19.91 -4.85
CA GLN A 313 6.77 -19.92 -6.12
C GLN A 313 5.42 -20.67 -6.09
N ASN A 314 4.65 -20.64 -5.00
CA ASN A 314 3.28 -21.16 -5.06
C ASN A 314 2.33 -20.07 -5.57
N THR A 315 1.95 -20.25 -6.85
CA THR A 315 0.95 -19.48 -7.61
C THR A 315 1.05 -17.96 -7.54
N LYS A 316 2.03 -17.40 -8.26
CA LYS A 316 1.87 -16.04 -8.82
C LYS A 316 0.54 -15.98 -9.59
N ASN A 317 -0.45 -15.28 -9.04
CA ASN A 317 -1.76 -14.98 -9.62
C ASN A 317 -2.82 -16.09 -9.68
N THR A 318 -3.02 -16.94 -8.66
CA THR A 318 -4.31 -17.66 -8.55
C THR A 318 -5.31 -16.86 -7.73
N LYS A 319 -6.03 -15.94 -8.39
CA LYS A 319 -7.30 -15.43 -7.85
C LYS A 319 -8.33 -16.54 -8.01
N LEU A 320 -9.14 -16.85 -7.00
CA LEU A 320 -10.11 -17.95 -7.11
C LEU A 320 -11.49 -17.45 -7.56
N GLU A 321 -12.10 -18.09 -8.56
CA GLU A 321 -13.49 -17.89 -8.96
C GLU A 321 -14.29 -19.19 -8.87
N ILE A 322 -15.44 -19.16 -8.18
CA ILE A 322 -16.37 -20.28 -8.07
C ILE A 322 -17.75 -19.89 -8.59
N TYR A 323 -18.30 -20.64 -9.56
CA TYR A 323 -19.63 -20.42 -10.14
C TYR A 323 -20.43 -21.73 -10.28
N PRO A 324 -21.78 -21.70 -10.23
CA PRO A 324 -22.63 -22.83 -10.60
C PRO A 324 -22.60 -23.10 -12.12
N LEU A 325 -22.70 -24.38 -12.52
CA LEU A 325 -22.71 -24.81 -13.93
C LEU A 325 -23.99 -24.33 -14.66
N TYR A 326 -23.83 -23.47 -15.67
CA TYR A 326 -24.90 -23.13 -16.62
C TYR A 326 -25.10 -24.27 -17.64
N HIS A 327 -26.32 -24.83 -17.70
CA HIS A 327 -26.74 -25.66 -18.82
C HIS A 327 -27.24 -24.76 -19.97
N HIS A 328 -26.40 -24.64 -21.01
CA HIS A 328 -26.66 -24.27 -22.42
C HIS A 328 -25.78 -23.12 -22.96
N HIS A 329 -24.97 -23.50 -23.96
CA HIS A 329 -24.11 -22.74 -24.87
C HIS A 329 -23.02 -21.82 -24.25
N PRO A 330 -21.73 -22.02 -24.60
CA PRO A 330 -20.67 -21.10 -24.21
C PRO A 330 -20.86 -19.79 -24.97
N ILE A 331 -21.23 -18.72 -24.27
CA ILE A 331 -21.02 -17.38 -24.78
C ILE A 331 -19.50 -17.16 -24.74
N PRO A 332 -18.82 -16.93 -25.87
CA PRO A 332 -17.43 -16.49 -25.82
C PRO A 332 -17.45 -15.13 -25.13
N ILE A 333 -16.86 -15.06 -23.94
CA ILE A 333 -16.62 -13.78 -23.26
C ILE A 333 -15.52 -13.10 -24.08
N ASP A 334 -15.95 -12.31 -25.05
CA ASP A 334 -15.08 -11.43 -25.82
C ASP A 334 -14.47 -10.42 -24.84
N PRO A 335 -13.13 -10.34 -24.69
CA PRO A 335 -12.48 -9.40 -23.76
C PRO A 335 -12.77 -7.92 -24.07
N LEU A 336 -13.50 -7.62 -25.14
CA LEU A 336 -13.88 -6.28 -25.58
C LEU A 336 -15.25 -5.76 -25.09
N ILE A 337 -16.04 -6.49 -24.30
CA ILE A 337 -17.38 -6.06 -23.84
C ILE A 337 -17.42 -5.57 -22.37
N PHE A 338 -16.29 -5.19 -21.78
CA PHE A 338 -16.28 -4.47 -20.49
C PHE A 338 -16.12 -2.95 -20.68
N SER A 339 -17.18 -2.29 -21.10
CA SER A 339 -17.26 -0.82 -21.00
C SER A 339 -18.68 -0.36 -20.69
N PHE A 340 -19.13 -0.38 -19.42
CA PHE A 340 -20.21 0.49 -18.96
C PHE A 340 -20.09 0.85 -17.46
N ASN A 341 -19.65 2.10 -17.23
CA ASN A 341 -19.94 3.03 -16.13
C ASN A 341 -20.26 2.46 -14.72
N MET A 342 -19.21 2.11 -13.97
CA MET A 342 -19.13 2.58 -12.59
C MET A 342 -18.89 4.09 -12.64
N SER A 343 -19.53 4.89 -11.79
CA SER A 343 -19.05 6.27 -11.57
C SER A 343 -17.55 6.18 -11.26
N PRO A 344 -16.68 6.73 -12.10
CA PRO A 344 -15.29 6.34 -12.05
C PRO A 344 -14.67 6.89 -10.77
N LYS A 345 -14.00 6.01 -10.01
CA LYS A 345 -13.43 6.31 -8.69
C LYS A 345 -12.06 7.00 -8.82
N ASN A 346 -11.88 8.12 -8.15
CA ASN A 346 -10.63 8.87 -8.04
C ASN A 346 -10.28 9.10 -6.55
N PRO A 347 -9.74 8.08 -5.85
CA PRO A 347 -9.25 8.25 -4.49
C PRO A 347 -8.31 9.46 -4.38
N SER A 348 -8.60 10.34 -3.44
CA SER A 348 -8.01 11.66 -3.29
C SER A 348 -7.77 11.98 -1.82
N PHE A 349 -6.65 12.63 -1.51
CA PHE A 349 -6.35 13.11 -0.16
C PHE A 349 -6.72 14.59 -0.05
N VAL A 350 -7.77 14.87 0.72
CA VAL A 350 -8.48 16.14 0.72
C VAL A 350 -8.27 16.88 2.03
N LEU A 351 -7.83 18.14 1.94
CA LEU A 351 -7.89 19.08 3.05
C LEU A 351 -9.34 19.57 3.20
N GLN A 352 -10.00 19.17 4.29
CA GLN A 352 -11.37 19.61 4.59
C GLN A 352 -11.38 21.00 5.22
N LYS A 353 -10.54 21.18 6.23
CA LYS A 353 -10.30 22.42 6.94
C LYS A 353 -8.95 22.34 7.66
N VAL A 354 -8.55 23.42 8.31
CA VAL A 354 -7.29 23.48 9.06
C VAL A 354 -7.16 22.29 10.03
N ASN A 355 -6.04 21.58 9.93
CA ASN A 355 -5.68 20.35 10.63
C ASN A 355 -6.57 19.12 10.37
N GLU A 356 -7.49 19.17 9.40
CA GLU A 356 -8.43 18.08 9.10
C GLU A 356 -8.34 17.65 7.64
N VAL A 357 -7.95 16.40 7.45
CA VAL A 357 -7.78 15.75 6.15
C VAL A 357 -8.64 14.49 6.09
N SER A 358 -9.06 14.10 4.90
CA SER A 358 -9.80 12.87 4.67
C SER A 358 -9.40 12.21 3.35
N PHE A 359 -9.63 10.90 3.28
CA PHE A 359 -9.59 10.18 2.02
C PHE A 359 -11.00 10.20 1.41
N GLU A 360 -11.12 10.78 0.22
CA GLU A 360 -12.37 10.86 -0.52
C GLU A 360 -12.25 10.18 -1.88
N ASP A 361 -13.35 9.65 -2.36
CA ASP A 361 -13.46 9.17 -3.72
C ASP A 361 -14.07 10.28 -4.60
N ARG A 362 -13.21 11.03 -5.29
CA ARG A 362 -13.66 12.10 -6.20
C ARG A 362 -14.07 11.50 -7.55
N PRO A 363 -14.86 12.20 -8.37
CA PRO A 363 -15.07 11.80 -9.75
C PRO A 363 -13.74 11.78 -10.52
N ILE A 364 -13.53 10.81 -11.42
CA ILE A 364 -12.40 10.89 -12.35
C ILE A 364 -12.55 12.14 -13.22
N PRO A 365 -11.54 13.03 -13.25
CA PRO A 365 -11.57 14.22 -14.08
C PRO A 365 -11.68 13.84 -15.56
N GLN A 366 -12.61 14.49 -16.24
CA GLN A 366 -12.78 14.38 -17.69
C GLN A 366 -11.83 15.34 -18.41
N LEU A 367 -11.38 14.97 -19.60
CA LEU A 367 -10.62 15.90 -20.44
C LEU A 367 -11.52 17.08 -20.81
N SER A 368 -11.06 18.30 -20.51
CA SER A 368 -11.81 19.52 -20.77
C SER A 368 -11.47 20.13 -22.13
N SER A 369 -10.33 19.74 -22.69
CA SER A 369 -9.77 20.23 -23.95
C SER A 369 -9.15 19.07 -24.76
N PRO A 370 -9.15 19.15 -26.10
CA PRO A 370 -8.52 18.15 -26.96
C PRO A 370 -6.99 18.12 -26.85
N TYR A 371 -6.39 19.07 -26.12
CA TYR A 371 -4.96 19.12 -25.82
C TYR A 371 -4.63 18.59 -24.42
N ASP A 372 -5.63 18.14 -23.65
CA ASP A 372 -5.43 17.63 -22.31
C ASP A 372 -4.99 16.17 -22.32
N VAL A 373 -4.32 15.76 -21.26
CA VAL A 373 -4.01 14.36 -20.95
C VAL A 373 -4.50 14.04 -19.54
N ARG A 374 -4.98 12.82 -19.34
CA ARG A 374 -5.24 12.29 -18.01
C ARG A 374 -4.05 11.43 -17.59
N VAL A 375 -3.50 11.74 -16.43
CA VAL A 375 -2.36 11.04 -15.85
C VAL A 375 -2.84 10.27 -14.63
N GLN A 376 -2.52 8.97 -14.57
CA GLN A 376 -2.59 8.21 -13.34
C GLN A 376 -1.36 8.56 -12.50
N VAL A 377 -1.57 9.25 -11.38
CA VAL A 377 -0.48 9.68 -10.50
C VAL A 377 0.12 8.45 -9.82
N LYS A 378 1.44 8.37 -9.80
CA LYS A 378 2.18 7.22 -9.25
C LYS A 378 3.09 7.59 -8.09
N ALA A 379 3.56 8.83 -8.04
CA ALA A 379 4.34 9.35 -6.93
C ALA A 379 4.09 10.84 -6.78
N THR A 380 3.96 11.28 -5.53
CA THR A 380 3.80 12.69 -5.17
C THR A 380 4.73 13.04 -4.03
N GLY A 381 5.66 13.97 -4.26
CA GLY A 381 6.46 14.60 -3.21
C GLY A 381 5.59 15.47 -2.31
N ILE A 382 5.95 15.55 -1.03
CA ILE A 382 5.35 16.50 -0.10
C ILE A 382 6.19 17.77 -0.07
N CYS A 383 5.53 18.92 -0.22
CA CYS A 383 6.14 20.23 -0.06
C CYS A 383 5.76 20.87 1.28
N GLY A 384 6.59 21.80 1.75
CA GLY A 384 6.27 22.60 2.93
C GLY A 384 4.99 23.43 2.76
N SER A 385 4.63 23.81 1.53
CA SER A 385 3.38 24.52 1.22
C SER A 385 2.14 23.65 1.46
N ASP A 386 2.17 22.36 1.14
CA ASP A 386 1.04 21.45 1.43
C ASP A 386 0.82 21.35 2.95
N VAL A 387 1.91 21.25 3.73
CA VAL A 387 1.86 21.25 5.20
C VAL A 387 1.38 22.61 5.73
N HIS A 388 1.77 23.72 5.11
CA HIS A 388 1.32 25.05 5.50
C HIS A 388 -0.18 25.23 5.25
N TYR A 389 -0.71 24.77 4.10
CA TYR A 389 -2.15 24.73 3.85
C TYR A 389 -2.87 23.85 4.87
N TRP A 390 -2.34 22.66 5.17
CA TRP A 390 -2.92 21.79 6.18
C TRP A 390 -3.00 22.46 7.55
N THR A 391 -1.95 23.15 7.99
CA THR A 391 -1.84 23.68 9.36
C THR A 391 -2.39 25.10 9.56
N HIS A 392 -2.43 25.92 8.51
CA HIS A 392 -2.84 27.33 8.59
C HIS A 392 -4.00 27.68 7.64
N GLY A 393 -4.33 26.82 6.67
CA GLY A 393 -5.45 27.03 5.74
C GLY A 393 -5.21 28.14 4.70
N ALA A 394 -4.03 28.76 4.70
CA ALA A 394 -3.69 29.83 3.76
C ALA A 394 -2.17 29.96 3.56
N ILE A 395 -1.78 30.53 2.42
CA ILE A 395 -0.42 31.04 2.15
C ILE A 395 -0.60 32.41 1.52
N GLY A 396 -0.21 33.48 2.24
CA GLY A 396 -0.54 34.85 1.83
C GLY A 396 -2.04 35.02 1.56
N ASP A 397 -2.37 35.58 0.40
CA ASP A 397 -3.75 35.82 -0.03
C ASP A 397 -4.48 34.56 -0.55
N PHE A 398 -3.80 33.42 -0.67
CA PHE A 398 -4.38 32.16 -1.14
C PHE A 398 -5.01 31.40 0.03
N ILE A 399 -6.31 31.63 0.27
CA ILE A 399 -7.06 31.05 1.40
C ILE A 399 -7.91 29.87 0.93
N VAL A 400 -7.81 28.74 1.62
CA VAL A 400 -8.66 27.56 1.42
C VAL A 400 -10.07 27.88 1.91
N LYS A 401 -11.03 28.00 0.98
CA LYS A 401 -12.43 28.34 1.28
C LYS A 401 -13.39 27.15 1.17
N SER A 402 -12.93 26.05 0.58
CA SER A 402 -13.68 24.81 0.36
C SER A 402 -12.71 23.63 0.37
N PRO A 403 -13.19 22.39 0.57
CA PRO A 403 -12.33 21.20 0.56
C PRO A 403 -11.50 21.10 -0.73
N MET A 404 -10.21 20.85 -0.59
CA MET A 404 -9.24 20.89 -1.68
C MET A 404 -8.31 19.68 -1.62
N VAL A 405 -8.12 18.98 -2.75
CA VAL A 405 -7.09 17.92 -2.86
C VAL A 405 -5.70 18.54 -2.70
N LEU A 406 -4.80 17.90 -1.95
CA LEU A 406 -3.44 18.38 -1.73
C LEU A 406 -2.45 17.84 -2.78
N GLY A 407 -1.18 18.27 -2.74
CA GLY A 407 -0.10 17.78 -3.58
C GLY A 407 0.03 18.49 -4.93
N HIS A 408 1.27 18.72 -5.34
CA HIS A 408 1.60 19.37 -6.63
C HIS A 408 2.93 18.93 -7.24
N GLU A 409 3.69 18.09 -6.52
CA GLU A 409 5.01 17.61 -6.96
C GLU A 409 4.89 16.15 -7.44
N SER A 410 4.33 15.93 -8.63
CA SER A 410 3.90 14.58 -9.04
C SER A 410 4.50 14.08 -10.34
N ALA A 411 4.59 12.75 -10.43
CA ALA A 411 4.81 12.04 -11.67
C ALA A 411 3.86 10.84 -11.79
N GLY A 412 3.60 10.43 -13.02
CA GLY A 412 2.61 9.40 -13.30
C GLY A 412 2.70 8.83 -14.70
N ILE A 413 1.66 8.09 -15.06
CA ILE A 413 1.53 7.43 -16.37
C ILE A 413 0.34 8.02 -17.10
N VAL A 414 0.52 8.42 -18.35
CA VAL A 414 -0.57 8.89 -19.21
C VAL A 414 -1.55 7.73 -19.46
N VAL A 415 -2.82 7.92 -19.12
CA VAL A 415 -3.89 6.90 -19.30
C VAL A 415 -4.95 7.32 -20.31
N GLU A 416 -5.03 8.60 -20.66
CA GLU A 416 -5.89 9.11 -21.72
C GLU A 416 -5.22 10.34 -22.36
N VAL A 417 -5.36 10.49 -23.68
CA VAL A 417 -4.84 11.62 -24.44
C VAL A 417 -5.96 12.25 -25.26
N GLY A 418 -6.04 13.58 -25.25
CA GLY A 418 -6.96 14.32 -26.11
C GLY A 418 -6.56 14.21 -27.59
N GLU A 419 -7.54 14.35 -28.48
CA GLU A 419 -7.40 14.12 -29.93
C GLU A 419 -6.32 14.97 -30.62
N LYS A 420 -5.92 16.10 -30.04
CA LYS A 420 -4.91 17.02 -30.59
C LYS A 420 -3.57 16.96 -29.88
N VAL A 421 -3.42 16.10 -28.88
CA VAL A 421 -2.12 15.81 -28.25
C VAL A 421 -1.24 15.05 -29.24
N LYS A 422 -0.02 15.54 -29.48
CA LYS A 422 0.92 14.95 -30.45
C LYS A 422 2.25 14.53 -29.83
N ASN A 423 2.56 15.06 -28.65
CA ASN A 423 3.83 14.87 -27.96
C ASN A 423 3.81 13.72 -26.94
N LEU A 424 2.65 13.13 -26.67
CA LEU A 424 2.44 12.08 -25.68
C LEU A 424 1.48 11.02 -26.21
N LYS A 425 1.60 9.80 -25.67
CA LYS A 425 0.68 8.68 -25.88
C LYS A 425 0.37 7.98 -24.55
N VAL A 426 -0.70 7.21 -24.53
CA VAL A 426 -1.04 6.34 -23.40
C VAL A 426 0.14 5.41 -23.09
N GLY A 427 0.47 5.26 -21.80
CA GLY A 427 1.61 4.50 -21.30
C GLY A 427 2.87 5.33 -21.07
N ASP A 428 2.95 6.57 -21.59
CA ASP A 428 4.12 7.43 -21.33
C ASP A 428 4.21 7.79 -19.84
N ARG A 429 5.42 7.69 -19.28
CA ARG A 429 5.74 8.18 -17.94
C ARG A 429 6.06 9.67 -18.03
N VAL A 430 5.46 10.48 -17.18
CA VAL A 430 5.58 11.94 -17.23
C VAL A 430 5.80 12.54 -15.85
N ALA A 431 6.66 13.56 -15.77
CA ALA A 431 6.64 14.54 -14.71
C ALA A 431 5.55 15.57 -15.00
N MET A 432 4.77 15.92 -13.98
CA MET A 432 3.61 16.78 -14.09
C MET A 432 3.97 18.21 -13.70
N GLU A 433 3.86 19.16 -14.62
CA GLU A 433 3.98 20.59 -14.34
C GLU A 433 2.61 21.14 -13.89
N PRO A 434 2.40 21.41 -12.58
CA PRO A 434 1.07 21.65 -12.00
C PRO A 434 0.46 23.03 -12.34
N GLY A 435 1.19 23.92 -13.00
CA GLY A 435 0.76 25.29 -13.29
C GLY A 435 0.24 25.47 -14.71
N GLU A 436 -1.07 25.62 -14.88
CA GLU A 436 -1.72 25.96 -16.15
C GLU A 436 -1.91 27.49 -16.28
N PRO A 437 -1.15 28.17 -17.16
CA PRO A 437 -1.35 29.59 -17.44
C PRO A 437 -2.44 29.81 -18.48
N CYS A 438 -2.93 31.05 -18.62
CA CYS A 438 -3.94 31.37 -19.64
C CYS A 438 -3.42 31.35 -21.07
N ARG A 439 -2.10 31.43 -21.29
CA ARG A 439 -1.42 31.50 -22.61
C ARG A 439 -1.68 32.78 -23.43
N TYR A 440 -2.57 33.68 -22.99
CA TYR A 440 -2.96 34.87 -23.77
C TYR A 440 -2.45 36.21 -23.23
N CYS A 441 -2.16 36.28 -21.92
CA CYS A 441 -1.72 37.53 -21.29
C CYS A 441 -0.29 37.92 -21.70
N GLU A 442 0.08 39.17 -21.43
CA GLU A 442 1.40 39.70 -21.80
C GLU A 442 2.56 38.88 -21.20
N TYR A 443 2.42 38.43 -19.96
CA TYR A 443 3.43 37.60 -19.30
C TYR A 443 3.61 36.25 -20.01
N CYS A 444 2.50 35.59 -20.38
CA CYS A 444 2.56 34.34 -21.15
C CYS A 444 3.24 34.55 -22.51
N LYS A 445 2.88 35.61 -23.23
CA LYS A 445 3.44 35.92 -24.56
C LYS A 445 4.93 36.24 -24.54
N ARG A 446 5.45 36.70 -23.40
CA ARG A 446 6.88 36.98 -23.19
C ARG A 446 7.67 35.78 -22.66
N GLY A 447 7.00 34.66 -22.35
CA GLY A 447 7.62 33.45 -21.80
C GLY A 447 7.65 33.39 -20.27
N ASP A 448 7.10 34.39 -19.58
CA ASP A 448 7.03 34.50 -18.11
C ASP A 448 5.68 33.99 -17.58
N TYR A 449 5.22 32.82 -18.03
CA TYR A 449 3.88 32.34 -17.68
C TYR A 449 3.68 32.07 -16.18
N ASN A 450 4.76 31.93 -15.41
CA ASN A 450 4.72 31.65 -13.98
C ASN A 450 4.09 32.76 -13.15
N VAL A 451 4.06 33.99 -13.69
CA VAL A 451 3.39 35.16 -13.11
C VAL A 451 2.09 35.51 -13.84
N CYS A 452 1.49 34.53 -14.53
CA CYS A 452 0.19 34.70 -15.16
C CYS A 452 -0.90 35.02 -14.12
N ASN A 453 -1.68 36.08 -14.37
CA ASN A 453 -2.77 36.52 -13.48
C ASN A 453 -3.92 35.50 -13.38
N GLU A 454 -4.07 34.64 -14.38
CA GLU A 454 -5.11 33.60 -14.46
C GLU A 454 -4.52 32.19 -14.27
N MET A 455 -3.40 32.10 -13.56
CA MET A 455 -2.72 30.84 -13.27
C MET A 455 -3.63 29.90 -12.45
N LYS A 456 -3.86 28.70 -12.97
CA LYS A 456 -4.40 27.58 -12.18
C LYS A 456 -3.24 26.71 -11.74
N PHE A 457 -3.10 26.46 -10.46
CA PHE A 457 -1.96 25.71 -9.93
C PHE A 457 -2.44 24.65 -8.95
N ALA A 458 -2.04 23.40 -9.18
CA ALA A 458 -2.46 22.28 -8.35
C ALA A 458 -2.16 22.55 -6.86
N ALA A 459 -3.12 22.23 -5.98
CA ALA A 459 -3.05 22.48 -4.54
C ALA A 459 -2.84 23.96 -4.13
N THR A 460 -3.11 24.91 -5.02
CA THR A 460 -3.27 26.34 -4.67
C THR A 460 -4.75 26.69 -4.78
N PRO A 461 -5.42 27.13 -3.69
CA PRO A 461 -6.84 27.42 -3.70
C PRO A 461 -7.25 28.38 -4.83
N PRO A 462 -8.36 28.12 -5.54
CA PRO A 462 -9.36 27.06 -5.29
C PRO A 462 -9.12 25.74 -6.05
N PHE A 463 -7.93 25.50 -6.59
CA PHE A 463 -7.68 24.37 -7.50
C PHE A 463 -7.20 23.13 -6.76
N ASP A 464 -7.85 22.00 -7.06
CA ASP A 464 -7.46 20.69 -6.55
C ASP A 464 -6.03 20.30 -6.96
N GLY A 465 -5.35 19.62 -6.04
CA GLY A 465 -4.02 19.05 -6.17
C GLY A 465 -3.96 17.68 -6.85
N THR A 466 -2.74 17.15 -6.92
CA THR A 466 -2.38 15.91 -7.62
C THR A 466 -2.27 14.70 -6.69
N LEU A 467 -2.49 14.82 -5.38
CA LEU A 467 -2.52 13.69 -4.44
C LEU A 467 -3.86 12.93 -4.55
N ALA A 468 -4.12 12.46 -5.76
CA ALA A 468 -5.29 11.69 -6.19
C ALA A 468 -4.87 10.64 -7.23
N LYS A 469 -5.75 9.68 -7.55
CA LYS A 469 -5.44 8.60 -8.50
C LYS A 469 -5.24 9.12 -9.92
N TYR A 470 -6.09 10.05 -10.35
CA TYR A 470 -6.09 10.64 -11.68
C TYR A 470 -6.15 12.16 -11.60
N TYR A 471 -5.37 12.80 -12.46
CA TYR A 471 -5.36 14.25 -12.63
C TYR A 471 -5.29 14.60 -14.12
N VAL A 472 -5.88 15.71 -14.51
CA VAL A 472 -5.87 16.20 -15.90
C VAL A 472 -4.99 17.43 -15.99
N LEU A 473 -4.07 17.42 -16.95
CA LEU A 473 -3.21 18.55 -17.30
C LEU A 473 -3.20 18.75 -18.81
N PRO A 474 -2.92 19.95 -19.31
CA PRO A 474 -2.55 20.13 -20.70
C PRO A 474 -1.30 19.32 -21.06
N GLY A 475 -1.32 18.63 -22.19
CA GLY A 475 -0.22 17.74 -22.59
C GLY A 475 1.13 18.43 -22.80
N ASP A 476 1.16 19.75 -23.02
CA ASP A 476 2.38 20.57 -23.08
C ASP A 476 3.02 20.81 -21.71
N PHE A 477 2.29 20.57 -20.61
CA PHE A 477 2.72 20.64 -19.22
C PHE A 477 2.99 19.25 -18.60
N CYS A 478 3.02 18.20 -19.42
CA CYS A 478 3.47 16.86 -19.04
C CYS A 478 4.80 16.56 -19.75
N VAL A 479 5.89 16.48 -18.97
CA VAL A 479 7.24 16.27 -19.52
C VAL A 479 7.58 14.78 -19.47
N PRO A 480 7.86 14.13 -20.62
CA PRO A 480 8.23 12.72 -20.67
C PRO A 480 9.46 12.39 -19.81
N LEU A 481 9.40 11.25 -19.12
CA LEU A 481 10.49 10.70 -18.34
C LEU A 481 11.16 9.53 -19.07
N PRO A 482 12.46 9.62 -19.38
CA PRO A 482 13.27 8.50 -19.88
C PRO A 482 13.20 7.27 -18.97
N ASP A 483 13.34 6.06 -19.54
CA ASP A 483 13.19 4.77 -18.84
C ASP A 483 14.02 4.67 -17.56
N GLU A 484 15.20 5.28 -17.56
CA GLU A 484 16.15 5.28 -16.45
C GLU A 484 15.73 6.15 -15.25
N ILE A 485 14.80 7.09 -15.44
CA ILE A 485 14.27 7.93 -14.36
C ILE A 485 13.02 7.26 -13.80
N SER A 486 13.05 6.94 -12.51
CA SER A 486 11.90 6.38 -11.79
C SER A 486 10.78 7.40 -11.60
N LEU A 487 9.56 6.93 -11.31
CA LEU A 487 8.44 7.82 -11.04
C LEU A 487 8.62 8.59 -9.71
N GLU A 488 9.31 8.02 -8.72
CA GLU A 488 9.66 8.76 -7.50
C GLU A 488 10.61 9.92 -7.80
N GLU A 489 11.67 9.69 -8.58
CA GLU A 489 12.57 10.77 -9.04
C GLU A 489 11.82 11.78 -9.91
N GLY A 490 10.91 11.30 -10.77
CA GLY A 490 10.00 12.14 -11.54
C GLY A 490 9.17 13.11 -10.69
N SER A 491 8.73 12.69 -9.50
CA SER A 491 7.99 13.55 -8.57
C SER A 491 8.85 14.71 -8.03
N THR A 492 10.18 14.56 -8.04
CA THR A 492 11.12 15.61 -7.61
C THR A 492 11.48 16.61 -8.71
N VAL A 493 10.96 16.43 -9.93
CA VAL A 493 11.18 17.36 -11.05
C VAL A 493 10.59 18.74 -10.75
N GLU A 494 9.46 18.83 -10.04
CA GLU A 494 8.86 20.10 -9.62
C GLU A 494 9.82 20.95 -8.77
N PRO A 495 10.33 20.45 -7.61
CA PRO A 495 11.22 21.24 -6.79
C PRO A 495 12.59 21.46 -7.45
N LEU A 496 13.04 20.56 -8.33
CA LEU A 496 14.25 20.79 -9.12
C LEU A 496 14.04 21.89 -10.17
N ALA A 497 12.86 21.97 -10.80
CA ALA A 497 12.52 23.05 -11.73
C ALA A 497 12.49 24.41 -11.02
N VAL A 498 12.04 24.46 -9.76
CA VAL A 498 12.17 25.66 -8.90
C VAL A 498 13.65 26.06 -8.79
N ALA A 499 14.53 25.13 -8.43
CA ALA A 499 15.96 25.41 -8.32
C ALA A 499 16.60 25.87 -9.65
N VAL A 500 16.20 25.28 -10.78
CA VAL A 500 16.58 25.71 -12.13
C VAL A 500 16.17 27.17 -12.37
N HIS A 501 14.92 27.52 -12.04
CA HIS A 501 14.43 28.88 -12.23
C HIS A 501 15.15 29.88 -11.32
N VAL A 502 15.35 29.53 -10.05
CA VAL A 502 16.10 30.36 -9.08
C VAL A 502 17.52 30.64 -9.61
N CYS A 503 18.24 29.62 -10.08
CA CYS A 503 19.60 29.79 -10.60
C CYS A 503 19.63 30.61 -11.89
N ARG A 504 18.64 30.45 -12.78
CA ARG A 504 18.50 31.29 -14.00
C ARG A 504 18.22 32.75 -13.65
N ARG A 505 17.29 33.02 -12.73
CA ARG A 505 16.96 34.37 -12.23
C ARG A 505 18.14 35.02 -11.52
N ALA A 506 18.88 34.23 -10.75
CA ALA A 506 20.14 34.64 -10.12
C ALA A 506 21.28 34.87 -11.11
N GLN A 507 21.12 34.44 -12.37
CA GLN A 507 22.16 34.49 -13.40
C GLN A 507 23.44 33.77 -12.97
N VAL A 508 23.29 32.58 -12.38
CA VAL A 508 24.42 31.68 -12.12
C VAL A 508 25.09 31.35 -13.45
N LYS A 509 26.42 31.51 -13.48
CA LYS A 509 27.26 31.32 -14.68
C LYS A 509 28.53 30.56 -14.27
N PRO A 510 29.26 30.00 -15.26
CA PRO A 510 30.57 29.43 -14.98
C PRO A 510 31.46 30.39 -14.18
N HIS A 511 32.17 29.84 -13.20
CA HIS A 511 33.12 30.54 -12.31
C HIS A 511 32.54 31.51 -11.27
N THR A 512 31.22 31.64 -11.14
CA THR A 512 30.64 32.46 -10.05
C THR A 512 30.76 31.78 -8.69
N LYS A 513 30.92 32.58 -7.62
CA LYS A 513 30.81 32.18 -6.21
C LYS A 513 29.37 32.37 -5.74
N VAL A 514 28.71 31.27 -5.35
CA VAL A 514 27.31 31.24 -4.91
C VAL A 514 27.22 30.83 -3.45
N VAL A 515 26.45 31.56 -2.65
CA VAL A 515 26.04 31.15 -1.31
C VAL A 515 24.54 30.85 -1.29
N VAL A 516 24.15 29.73 -0.67
CA VAL A 516 22.76 29.31 -0.51
C VAL A 516 22.43 29.22 0.97
N PHE A 517 21.49 30.05 1.42
CA PHE A 517 21.00 30.04 2.80
C PHE A 517 19.80 29.10 2.95
N GLY A 518 19.92 28.15 3.87
CA GLY A 518 18.99 27.03 4.07
C GLY A 518 19.45 25.78 3.33
N ALA A 519 19.62 24.67 4.06
CA ALA A 519 19.95 23.34 3.52
C ALA A 519 18.77 22.37 3.61
N GLY A 520 17.54 22.89 3.46
CA GLY A 520 16.34 22.09 3.16
C GLY A 520 16.26 21.70 1.67
N PRO A 521 15.20 21.00 1.24
CA PRO A 521 15.10 20.47 -0.13
C PRO A 521 15.37 21.48 -1.24
N VAL A 522 14.75 22.67 -1.18
CA VAL A 522 14.95 23.73 -2.19
C VAL A 522 16.39 24.23 -2.19
N GLY A 523 16.98 24.46 -1.02
CA GLY A 523 18.36 24.93 -0.90
C GLY A 523 19.39 23.91 -1.41
N LEU A 524 19.18 22.63 -1.10
CA LEU A 524 20.00 21.52 -1.61
C LEU A 524 19.96 21.46 -3.14
N LEU A 525 18.77 21.56 -3.73
CA LEU A 525 18.60 21.54 -5.19
C LEU A 525 19.18 22.81 -5.82
N CYS A 526 19.03 23.99 -5.23
CA CYS A 526 19.69 25.22 -5.68
C CYS A 526 21.22 25.09 -5.68
N ALA A 527 21.81 24.50 -4.64
CA ALA A 527 23.25 24.25 -4.59
C ALA A 527 23.70 23.29 -5.71
N ALA A 528 22.98 22.18 -5.89
CA ALA A 528 23.28 21.20 -6.94
C ALA A 528 23.14 21.78 -8.36
N VAL A 529 22.08 22.55 -8.63
CA VAL A 529 21.89 23.25 -9.92
C VAL A 529 22.97 24.29 -10.14
N ALA A 530 23.31 25.10 -9.12
CA ALA A 530 24.37 26.09 -9.24
C ALA A 530 25.71 25.43 -9.61
N ARG A 531 26.03 24.29 -8.98
CA ARG A 531 27.20 23.48 -9.32
C ARG A 531 27.13 22.95 -10.75
N ALA A 532 25.98 22.42 -11.17
CA ALA A 532 25.77 21.93 -12.53
C ALA A 532 25.88 23.03 -13.62
N TYR A 533 25.59 24.28 -13.26
CA TYR A 533 25.74 25.47 -14.12
C TYR A 533 27.19 26.00 -14.16
N GLY A 534 28.11 25.39 -13.42
CA GLY A 534 29.54 25.70 -13.46
C GLY A 534 30.01 26.69 -12.40
N ALA A 535 29.23 26.95 -11.35
CA ALA A 535 29.71 27.72 -10.21
C ALA A 535 30.98 27.07 -9.63
N SER A 536 32.03 27.88 -9.47
CA SER A 536 33.33 27.43 -8.97
C SER A 536 33.28 27.17 -7.46
N VAL A 537 32.53 28.01 -6.74
CA VAL A 537 32.26 27.91 -5.30
C VAL A 537 30.76 27.93 -5.10
N VAL A 538 30.26 26.93 -4.38
CA VAL A 538 28.89 26.83 -3.88
C VAL A 538 28.95 26.53 -2.39
N VAL A 539 28.42 27.43 -1.56
CA VAL A 539 28.40 27.29 -0.10
C VAL A 539 26.97 27.09 0.36
N SER A 540 26.69 26.00 1.07
CA SER A 540 25.41 25.82 1.76
C SER A 540 25.52 26.24 3.22
N VAL A 541 24.61 27.10 3.65
CA VAL A 541 24.53 27.67 4.99
C VAL A 541 23.30 27.13 5.72
N ASP A 542 23.48 26.57 6.91
CA ASP A 542 22.37 26.14 7.78
C ASP A 542 22.79 26.23 9.26
N ILE A 543 21.82 26.15 10.17
CA ILE A 543 22.09 26.03 11.62
C ILE A 543 22.29 24.56 12.04
N VAL A 544 21.84 23.61 11.22
CA VAL A 544 21.92 22.17 11.49
C VAL A 544 23.13 21.55 10.78
N GLU A 545 24.13 21.13 11.56
CA GLU A 545 25.37 20.53 11.06
C GLU A 545 25.16 19.35 10.11
N LYS A 546 24.27 18.40 10.47
CA LYS A 546 23.96 17.24 9.63
C LYS A 546 23.45 17.65 8.23
N ARG A 547 22.70 18.76 8.11
CA ARG A 547 22.20 19.25 6.81
C ARG A 547 23.32 19.89 5.99
N VAL A 548 24.23 20.62 6.63
CA VAL A 548 25.41 21.21 6.00
C VAL A 548 26.33 20.11 5.45
N GLU A 549 26.57 19.06 6.22
CA GLU A 549 27.39 17.92 5.78
C GLU A 549 26.73 17.14 4.62
N PHE A 550 25.41 16.91 4.68
CA PHE A 550 24.70 16.33 3.55
C PHE A 550 24.84 17.20 2.30
N ALA A 551 24.67 18.52 2.42
CA ALA A 551 24.79 19.46 1.30
C ALA A 551 26.15 19.38 0.60
N LYS A 552 27.26 19.26 1.36
CA LYS A 552 28.62 19.05 0.82
C LYS A 552 28.74 17.75 0.04
N SER A 553 28.09 16.69 0.52
CA SER A 553 28.08 15.39 -0.17
C SER A 553 27.18 15.36 -1.40
N PHE A 554 26.32 16.36 -1.60
CA PHE A 554 25.24 16.37 -2.60
C PHE A 554 25.53 17.33 -3.76
N GLY A 555 25.80 18.61 -3.48
CA GLY A 555 25.95 19.63 -4.52
C GLY A 555 26.74 20.88 -4.11
N ALA A 556 26.96 21.09 -2.80
CA ALA A 556 27.77 22.19 -2.31
C ALA A 556 29.26 21.84 -2.35
N THR A 557 30.10 22.81 -2.68
CA THR A 557 31.57 22.66 -2.57
C THR A 557 32.05 22.87 -1.13
N HIS A 558 31.32 23.68 -0.37
CA HIS A 558 31.64 24.06 1.00
C HIS A 558 30.35 24.10 1.82
N GLY A 559 30.50 23.93 3.12
CA GLY A 559 29.41 24.07 4.08
C GLY A 559 29.79 25.09 5.14
N PHE A 560 28.81 25.83 5.63
CA PHE A 560 29.01 26.80 6.70
C PHE A 560 27.88 26.70 7.73
N ILE A 561 28.25 26.49 8.99
CA ILE A 561 27.29 26.47 10.09
C ILE A 561 27.14 27.90 10.60
N SER A 562 25.92 28.43 10.55
CA SER A 562 25.64 29.78 11.03
C SER A 562 26.03 29.89 12.52
N PRO A 563 26.81 30.93 12.90
CA PRO A 563 27.17 31.11 14.30
C PRO A 563 25.92 31.41 15.14
N LYS A 564 25.98 31.10 16.43
CA LYS A 564 24.92 31.50 17.36
C LYS A 564 24.93 33.03 17.57
N PRO A 565 23.75 33.67 17.74
CA PRO A 565 23.68 35.07 18.16
C PRO A 565 24.33 35.27 19.54
N ASN A 566 25.00 36.41 19.73
CA ASN A 566 25.47 36.81 21.05
C ASN A 566 24.31 37.37 21.89
N PRO A 567 24.40 37.36 23.23
CA PRO A 567 23.46 38.09 24.08
C PRO A 567 23.39 39.56 23.66
N ASP A 568 22.18 40.12 23.59
CA ASP A 568 21.88 41.52 23.25
C ASP A 568 22.30 41.99 21.84
N GLU A 569 22.78 41.08 20.98
CA GLU A 569 23.15 41.41 19.60
C GLU A 569 21.89 41.62 18.74
N SER A 570 21.80 42.78 18.07
CA SER A 570 20.71 43.03 17.14
C SER A 570 20.81 42.11 15.91
N LYS A 571 19.69 41.85 15.23
CA LYS A 571 19.66 41.04 13.99
C LYS A 571 20.62 41.56 12.91
N ILE A 572 20.85 42.88 12.85
CA ILE A 572 21.75 43.51 11.88
C ILE A 572 23.22 43.33 12.28
N GLU A 573 23.55 43.46 13.56
CA GLU A 573 24.91 43.20 14.06
C GLU A 573 25.28 41.72 13.88
N TYR A 574 24.35 40.82 14.22
CA TYR A 574 24.47 39.39 13.97
C TYR A 574 24.75 39.12 12.49
N ALA A 575 23.95 39.67 11.59
CA ALA A 575 24.08 39.44 10.15
C ALA A 575 25.45 39.91 9.61
N ARG A 576 25.98 41.04 10.09
CA ARG A 576 27.32 41.51 9.71
C ARG A 576 28.41 40.57 10.20
N ARG A 577 28.33 40.13 11.46
CA ARG A 577 29.30 39.22 12.06
C ARG A 577 29.27 37.85 11.37
N ALA A 578 28.08 37.31 11.13
CA ALA A 578 27.88 36.05 10.43
C ALA A 578 28.42 36.11 8.98
N ALA A 579 28.15 37.20 8.26
CA ALA A 579 28.68 37.39 6.90
C ALA A 579 30.22 37.51 6.88
N SER A 580 30.81 38.19 7.86
CA SER A 580 32.26 38.28 8.03
C SER A 580 32.86 36.89 8.28
N ALA A 581 32.30 36.13 9.23
CA ALA A 581 32.74 34.76 9.53
C ALA A 581 32.61 33.83 8.31
N LEU A 582 31.52 33.94 7.55
CA LEU A 582 31.31 33.18 6.32
C LEU A 582 32.41 33.48 5.29
N LYS A 583 32.70 34.76 5.02
CA LYS A 583 33.77 35.14 4.08
C LYS A 583 35.15 34.67 4.54
N SER A 584 35.45 34.82 5.83
CA SER A 584 36.71 34.35 6.42
C SER A 584 36.85 32.83 6.32
N SER A 585 35.76 32.05 6.39
CA SER A 585 35.82 30.59 6.28
C SER A 585 36.27 30.07 4.91
N LEU A 586 36.35 30.97 3.92
CA LEU A 586 36.79 30.69 2.54
C LEU A 586 38.03 31.51 2.14
N ASP A 587 38.72 32.10 3.12
CA ASP A 587 39.89 32.97 2.91
C ASP A 587 39.63 34.11 1.90
N LEU A 588 38.39 34.61 1.83
CA LEU A 588 38.05 35.75 0.97
C LEU A 588 38.61 37.04 1.58
N ALA A 589 39.26 37.86 0.76
CA ALA A 589 39.72 39.19 1.18
C ALA A 589 38.53 40.06 1.65
N VAL A 590 38.82 41.10 2.44
CA VAL A 590 37.79 41.96 3.06
C VAL A 590 36.87 42.61 2.02
N ASP A 591 37.41 42.93 0.84
CA ASP A 591 36.74 43.52 -0.31
C ASP A 591 36.18 42.49 -1.31
N GLU A 592 36.43 41.20 -1.09
CA GLU A 592 35.79 40.11 -1.81
C GLU A 592 34.45 39.71 -1.18
N GLY A 593 33.65 38.98 -1.95
CA GLY A 593 32.36 38.45 -1.53
C GLY A 593 31.77 37.51 -2.60
N PHE A 594 30.56 37.02 -2.34
CA PHE A 594 29.85 36.16 -3.29
C PHE A 594 29.27 36.97 -4.45
N ASP A 595 29.30 36.40 -5.65
CA ASP A 595 28.62 36.97 -6.81
C ASP A 595 27.10 36.93 -6.61
N ILE A 596 26.63 35.82 -6.04
CA ILE A 596 25.21 35.47 -5.92
C ILE A 596 24.95 34.92 -4.53
N SER A 597 23.84 35.36 -3.94
CA SER A 597 23.25 34.73 -2.76
C SER A 597 21.83 34.29 -3.08
N ILE A 598 21.49 33.06 -2.74
CA ILE A 598 20.14 32.49 -2.83
C ILE A 598 19.65 32.26 -1.41
N ASP A 599 18.53 32.88 -1.02
CA ASP A 599 17.87 32.55 0.24
C ASP A 599 16.73 31.55 -0.02
N ALA A 600 16.88 30.35 0.53
CA ALA A 600 15.88 29.29 0.55
C ALA A 600 15.33 29.06 1.97
N SER A 601 15.58 29.99 2.91
CA SER A 601 15.20 29.87 4.32
C SER A 601 13.98 30.73 4.68
N GLY A 602 13.82 31.89 4.06
CA GLY A 602 12.84 32.92 4.43
C GLY A 602 13.18 33.68 5.71
N ALA A 603 14.27 33.33 6.42
CA ALA A 603 14.61 33.95 7.69
C ALA A 603 15.24 35.33 7.51
N GLU A 604 14.70 36.35 8.20
CA GLU A 604 15.21 37.74 8.15
C GLU A 604 16.73 37.83 8.36
N VAL A 605 17.28 37.06 9.31
CA VAL A 605 18.72 37.04 9.58
C VAL A 605 19.53 36.47 8.42
N CYS A 606 19.00 35.50 7.67
CA CYS A 606 19.65 34.95 6.48
C CYS A 606 19.65 35.95 5.34
N ILE A 607 18.52 36.64 5.11
CA ILE A 607 18.40 37.70 4.10
C ILE A 607 19.41 38.82 4.39
N ASN A 608 19.47 39.27 5.64
CA ASN A 608 20.43 40.29 6.06
C ASN A 608 21.88 39.83 5.92
N THR A 609 22.19 38.59 6.32
CA THR A 609 23.54 38.02 6.21
C THR A 609 23.96 37.89 4.75
N ALA A 610 23.03 37.47 3.88
CA ALA A 610 23.24 37.36 2.45
C ALA A 610 23.68 38.69 1.85
N LEU A 611 22.98 39.79 2.14
CA LEU A 611 23.31 41.12 1.65
C LEU A 611 24.73 41.57 2.07
N TYR A 612 25.14 41.30 3.31
CA TYR A 612 26.50 41.63 3.78
C TYR A 612 27.60 40.69 3.25
N SER A 613 27.24 39.51 2.74
CA SER A 613 28.17 38.52 2.20
C SER A 613 28.51 38.74 0.73
N LEU A 614 27.66 39.48 0.00
CA LEU A 614 27.82 39.75 -1.42
C LEU A 614 29.00 40.69 -1.69
N ARG A 615 29.64 40.53 -2.85
CA ARG A 615 30.53 41.56 -3.40
C ARG A 615 29.72 42.76 -3.90
N LYS A 616 30.41 43.88 -4.19
CA LYS A 616 29.85 45.00 -4.97
C LYS A 616 29.23 44.49 -6.27
N LYS A 617 28.06 45.00 -6.64
CA LYS A 617 27.26 44.53 -7.80
C LYS A 617 26.93 43.04 -7.74
N GLY A 618 26.82 42.49 -6.53
CA GLY A 618 26.34 41.14 -6.30
C GLY A 618 24.81 41.07 -6.42
N ARG A 619 24.28 39.85 -6.49
CA ARG A 619 22.83 39.62 -6.62
C ARG A 619 22.28 38.74 -5.52
N HIS A 620 21.17 39.17 -4.93
CA HIS A 620 20.38 38.39 -4.01
C HIS A 620 19.08 37.89 -4.67
N LEU A 621 18.83 36.59 -4.58
CA LEU A 621 17.57 35.96 -4.97
C LEU A 621 16.84 35.37 -3.76
N GLN A 622 15.64 35.87 -3.51
CA GLN A 622 14.71 35.35 -2.52
C GLN A 622 13.88 34.22 -3.13
N ALA A 623 14.00 33.00 -2.58
CA ALA A 623 13.20 31.83 -2.94
C ALA A 623 12.40 31.26 -1.76
N GLY A 624 12.97 31.29 -0.55
CA GLY A 624 12.26 30.95 0.68
C GLY A 624 11.18 31.98 1.00
N MET A 625 10.12 31.57 1.68
CA MET A 625 9.08 32.48 2.16
C MET A 625 9.13 32.52 3.68
N GLY A 626 9.18 33.73 4.25
CA GLY A 626 9.17 33.97 5.69
C GLY A 626 8.13 35.03 6.04
N SER A 627 8.46 35.92 6.97
CA SER A 627 7.57 37.04 7.32
C SER A 627 7.33 37.98 6.14
N ASP A 628 6.10 38.49 6.00
CA ASP A 628 5.70 39.41 4.92
C ASP A 628 6.54 40.68 4.86
N THR A 629 7.05 41.13 6.01
CA THR A 629 7.92 42.30 6.13
C THR A 629 9.07 42.01 7.09
N ILE A 630 10.23 42.60 6.78
CA ILE A 630 11.46 42.45 7.58
C ILE A 630 12.21 43.78 7.65
N THR A 631 13.12 43.91 8.64
CA THR A 631 14.12 44.98 8.65
C THR A 631 15.36 44.53 7.87
N PHE A 632 15.81 45.33 6.90
CA PHE A 632 17.00 45.01 6.11
C PHE A 632 17.89 46.24 5.81
N PRO A 633 19.20 46.04 5.56
CA PRO A 633 20.19 47.11 5.47
C PRO A 633 20.18 47.85 4.12
N ILE A 634 19.13 48.63 3.86
CA ILE A 634 18.92 49.34 2.59
C ILE A 634 20.10 50.25 2.21
N ALA A 635 20.71 50.95 3.17
CA ALA A 635 21.86 51.81 2.90
C ALA A 635 23.08 51.02 2.40
N HIS A 636 23.30 49.81 2.94
CA HIS A 636 24.38 48.93 2.48
C HIS A 636 24.09 48.41 1.07
N MET A 637 22.85 47.95 0.82
CA MET A 637 22.41 47.50 -0.49
C MET A 637 22.65 48.58 -1.57
N THR A 638 22.22 49.82 -1.31
CA THR A 638 22.41 50.95 -2.23
C THR A 638 23.90 51.25 -2.44
N ALA A 639 24.69 51.33 -1.37
CA ALA A 639 26.11 51.66 -1.47
C ALA A 639 26.96 50.60 -2.19
N GLN A 640 26.52 49.33 -2.19
CA GLN A 640 27.19 48.24 -2.90
C GLN A 640 26.60 47.97 -4.30
N GLU A 641 25.56 48.70 -4.72
CA GLU A 641 24.80 48.43 -5.95
C GLU A 641 24.32 46.97 -6.05
N ILE A 642 23.83 46.42 -4.93
CA ILE A 642 23.31 45.04 -4.89
C ILE A 642 21.96 44.98 -5.60
N GLU A 643 21.80 43.99 -6.47
CA GLU A 643 20.52 43.68 -7.10
C GLU A 643 19.72 42.71 -6.24
N LEU A 644 18.49 43.08 -5.88
CA LEU A 644 17.57 42.26 -5.10
C LEU A 644 16.41 41.79 -5.99
N GLY A 645 16.12 40.48 -5.98
CA GLY A 645 15.00 39.93 -6.74
C GLY A 645 14.33 38.75 -6.04
N GLY A 646 13.08 38.48 -6.43
CA GLY A 646 12.37 37.26 -6.07
C GLY A 646 12.37 36.21 -7.19
N SER A 647 12.08 34.98 -6.79
CA SER A 647 11.79 33.85 -7.67
C SER A 647 10.47 33.21 -7.26
N PHE A 648 9.53 33.09 -8.19
CA PHE A 648 8.22 32.49 -7.94
C PHE A 648 8.05 31.25 -8.82
N ARG A 649 8.01 30.07 -8.17
CA ARG A 649 7.88 28.76 -8.83
C ARG A 649 8.99 28.55 -9.88
N TYR A 650 8.61 28.37 -11.15
CA TYR A 650 9.49 28.14 -12.30
C TYR A 650 8.88 28.67 -13.58
N GLY A 651 9.71 28.94 -14.59
CA GLY A 651 9.28 29.40 -15.91
C GLY A 651 9.58 28.41 -17.03
N ALA A 652 9.41 28.87 -18.28
CA ALA A 652 9.49 28.02 -19.46
C ALA A 652 10.80 27.20 -19.56
N GLY A 653 10.63 25.90 -19.82
CA GLY A 653 11.73 24.96 -20.01
C GLY A 653 12.41 24.49 -18.73
N CYS A 654 12.06 25.01 -17.55
CA CYS A 654 12.68 24.59 -16.28
C CYS A 654 12.46 23.10 -15.99
N TYR A 655 11.27 22.55 -16.27
CA TYR A 655 10.98 21.12 -16.12
C TYR A 655 11.84 20.23 -17.03
N ARG A 656 12.01 20.64 -18.29
CA ARG A 656 12.84 19.88 -19.25
C ARG A 656 14.31 19.88 -18.83
N ASP A 657 14.81 21.03 -18.38
CA ASP A 657 16.15 21.15 -17.82
C ASP A 657 16.32 20.28 -16.56
N ALA A 658 15.32 20.26 -15.67
CA ALA A 658 15.33 19.43 -14.48
C ALA A 658 15.42 17.93 -14.83
N VAL A 659 14.60 17.46 -15.77
CA VAL A 659 14.70 16.08 -16.29
C VAL A 659 16.07 15.79 -16.90
N GLU A 660 16.65 16.73 -17.66
CA GLU A 660 17.98 16.56 -18.25
C GLU A 660 19.10 16.53 -17.19
N LEU A 661 18.98 17.31 -16.12
CA LEU A 661 19.94 17.30 -15.01
C LEU A 661 19.94 15.96 -14.27
N ILE A 662 18.78 15.34 -14.11
CA ILE A 662 18.64 13.99 -13.56
C ILE A 662 19.21 12.96 -14.55
N ARG A 663 18.74 12.98 -15.81
CA ARG A 663 19.16 12.04 -16.86
C ARG A 663 20.67 12.01 -17.08
N SER A 664 21.31 13.18 -17.05
CA SER A 664 22.76 13.31 -17.26
C SER A 664 23.59 12.99 -16.01
N GLY A 665 22.94 12.66 -14.88
CA GLY A 665 23.61 12.37 -13.61
C GLY A 665 24.24 13.60 -12.94
N LYS A 666 23.94 14.82 -13.42
CA LYS A 666 24.45 16.06 -12.84
C LYS A 666 23.80 16.38 -11.50
N VAL A 667 22.58 15.90 -11.27
CA VAL A 667 21.86 16.03 -10.00
C VAL A 667 21.21 14.69 -9.66
N ASP A 668 21.67 14.06 -8.58
CA ASP A 668 21.18 12.76 -8.10
C ASP A 668 20.00 12.93 -7.13
N VAL A 669 18.83 13.23 -7.67
CA VAL A 669 17.63 13.50 -6.86
C VAL A 669 17.17 12.31 -6.01
N GLY A 670 17.54 11.08 -6.36
CA GLY A 670 17.23 9.89 -5.55
C GLY A 670 17.75 10.01 -4.10
N ARG A 671 18.89 10.68 -3.90
CA ARG A 671 19.51 10.89 -2.58
C ARG A 671 18.75 11.84 -1.66
N ILE A 672 17.85 12.68 -2.17
CA ILE A 672 17.02 13.53 -1.32
C ILE A 672 15.72 12.83 -0.90
N ILE A 673 15.34 11.72 -1.57
CA ILE A 673 14.17 10.91 -1.25
C ILE A 673 14.47 10.01 -0.05
N THR A 674 14.20 10.55 1.13
CA THR A 674 14.53 9.91 2.42
C THR A 674 13.41 9.05 2.98
N HIS A 675 12.15 9.39 2.69
CA HIS A 675 10.98 8.73 3.27
C HIS A 675 9.97 8.39 2.18
N ARG A 676 9.35 7.21 2.32
CA ARG A 676 8.33 6.68 1.39
C ARG A 676 7.12 6.25 2.17
N PHE A 677 5.94 6.64 1.70
CA PHE A 677 4.67 6.33 2.33
C PHE A 677 3.70 5.77 1.30
N ALA A 678 2.86 4.82 1.71
CA ALA A 678 1.71 4.43 0.90
C ALA A 678 0.67 5.56 0.88
N PHE A 679 -0.22 5.57 -0.12
CA PHE A 679 -1.31 6.57 -0.19
C PHE A 679 -2.13 6.62 1.10
N GLY A 680 -2.48 5.46 1.67
CA GLY A 680 -3.24 5.36 2.93
C GLY A 680 -2.54 5.96 4.16
N ASP A 681 -1.23 6.20 4.08
CA ASP A 681 -0.43 6.82 5.13
C ASP A 681 -0.18 8.32 4.89
N ALA A 682 -0.86 8.95 3.94
CA ALA A 682 -0.65 10.35 3.57
C ALA A 682 -0.69 11.29 4.80
N GLU A 683 -1.64 11.13 5.71
CA GLU A 683 -1.70 11.97 6.93
C GLU A 683 -0.47 11.79 7.83
N ARG A 684 0.05 10.56 7.98
CA ARG A 684 1.30 10.29 8.70
C ARG A 684 2.48 10.96 8.00
N ALA A 685 2.53 10.91 6.68
CA ALA A 685 3.59 11.53 5.89
C ALA A 685 3.62 13.06 6.10
N PHE A 686 2.44 13.69 6.15
CA PHE A 686 2.32 15.12 6.47
C PHE A 686 2.77 15.45 7.90
N ARG A 687 2.42 14.60 8.89
CA ARG A 687 2.93 14.72 10.26
C ARG A 687 4.46 14.65 10.31
N ALA A 688 5.06 13.67 9.65
CA ALA A 688 6.52 13.50 9.58
C ALA A 688 7.24 14.74 9.05
N VAL A 689 6.72 15.34 7.96
CA VAL A 689 7.28 16.58 7.40
C VAL A 689 7.11 17.76 8.35
N LYS A 690 5.93 17.91 8.96
CA LYS A 690 5.64 18.98 9.94
C LYS A 690 6.57 18.91 11.15
N GLU A 691 6.78 17.71 11.68
CA GLU A 691 7.59 17.44 12.88
C GLU A 691 9.09 17.43 12.58
N GLN A 692 9.48 17.50 11.30
CA GLN A 692 10.86 17.35 10.83
C GLN A 692 11.49 16.06 11.37
N GLU A 693 10.82 14.93 11.14
CA GLU A 693 11.28 13.60 11.55
C GLU A 693 12.77 13.39 11.23
N GLU A 694 13.50 12.73 12.13
CA GLU A 694 14.96 12.66 12.03
C GLU A 694 15.41 12.07 10.69
N GLY A 695 16.28 12.79 9.99
CA GLY A 695 16.78 12.37 8.68
C GLY A 695 15.85 12.67 7.51
N LEU A 696 14.67 13.25 7.73
CA LEU A 696 13.75 13.63 6.65
C LEU A 696 14.29 14.83 5.85
N ILE A 697 14.42 14.63 4.54
CA ILE A 697 14.68 15.67 3.54
C ILE A 697 13.47 15.78 2.61
N LYS A 698 13.20 14.75 1.80
CA LYS A 698 12.01 14.62 0.97
C LYS A 698 11.23 13.37 1.35
N ALA A 699 9.92 13.53 1.51
CA ALA A 699 8.96 12.44 1.63
C ALA A 699 8.19 12.30 0.30
N VAL A 700 8.01 11.07 -0.15
CA VAL A 700 7.21 10.73 -1.33
C VAL A 700 6.07 9.82 -0.91
N ILE A 701 4.86 10.13 -1.37
CA ILE A 701 3.67 9.31 -1.20
C ILE A 701 3.41 8.58 -2.52
N ALA A 702 3.25 7.25 -2.47
CA ALA A 702 2.83 6.46 -3.61
C ALA A 702 1.41 6.86 -4.05
N GLY A 703 1.18 6.95 -5.36
CA GLY A 703 -0.13 7.23 -5.92
C GLY A 703 -1.14 6.10 -5.60
N PRO A 704 -2.45 6.39 -5.52
CA PRO A 704 -3.46 5.35 -5.31
C PRO A 704 -3.49 4.34 -6.46
N GLU A 705 -3.62 3.05 -6.13
CA GLU A 705 -3.71 1.97 -7.13
C GLU A 705 -5.03 1.93 -7.90
#